data_AF-A0A0J6G6Z8-F1
#
_entry.id   AF-A0A0J6G6Z8-F1
#
_cell.length_a   1.000
_cell.length_b   1.000
_cell.length_c   1.000
_cell.angle_alpha   90.00
_cell.angle_beta   90.00
_cell.angle_gamma   90.00
#
_symmetry.space_group_name_H-M   'P 1'
#
loop_
_entity.id
_entity.type
_entity.pdbx_description
1 polymer ?
#
loop_
_entity_poly.entity_id
_entity_poly.type
_entity_poly.pdbx_seq_one_letter_code
_entity_poly.pdbx_strand_id
1 'polypeptide(L)'
;MHLSPLNSRRPVSQQTGLNNALSMIEGHHRFLRNNTGDTDDATLQHFAQNLQGVLANNRHFIAHSQMEYQPNGDGTTEGQALHILGYAHAYLATKDQHFLDAAVWHWEAYEAFFYAGQPIPEVPQRRIANWIVNSKEPVLANWPIDAADPTHSGFKGVPFEFTSGALSIPHGEPHWGEYLDKATFAFDGALAWEAVNATVQAVKEDGSIDWDKAGNQFDVDWIIAWTGQKINADGDVLSDGHPLEERGQVQLKNTAVNGEHKLNYATRQPVEHGGYLIPRNAVQHNRPLHVPLPGSVNQMGNAADGEQWYMDACYMLWRITGETRYKKAMDACRFTAHEYTQIDSSDRFFRQSRTELTPYTDGIAYQFSYPSDAAPVISRDSMGYITVDCDQSAQVSLEQQAVWFRISKDSLVRTCYGGVDTFNAPLNAKVDLVVSSSKAEGSGIKYSCALPKSVSNIEVVTHDIPLSSFTRLSKDDGSEYIMADLRAVSHSDDIVSEEGYEPGIFEGRGGNVVSSFFPTDDGWYSVGHWLLPTEKAPLQSITYRADGNFNLRIVDDDGWRWWWMLPATAGAWVTLVIRPEDATLSGYQPGAADRPEPNAPVYTELDGFSVLMDESSDTNLTFSYYCINDVPPAFAAEDGYTLNYRLTIKGQAKFRALVGDCTIVNYRDDSLAYCPGVIPFSNIYAEGTDQIGAWHGMPYPGYQYPLIYCIDPLDEYGPKLNQMVEFLYDSQQWYAQKFGQLGPGASAYVWNRWDNYKYGDPDSWTMYHWGYGTAWSGYQPRAMMGACRGWYELVSQGRAVPPKLKAYAENWLGWLVQFVKASGGILPTDFPMTSVPQPEPDGFTGHVTGLWLAGACLAGLAGCQVAGLDDLIEACVTELQNNYVVTPVPGQPMNGSWSPAVRLGTDNGMFFGFWAGEILRGLGLYILYRNLGPGANIYGAPMPT
;
A
#
# COMPACT_ATOMS: atom_id res chain seq x y z
N MET A 1 13.32 -42.84 26.56
CA MET A 1 13.21 -44.29 26.24
C MET A 1 14.11 -44.56 25.04
N HIS A 2 14.98 -45.57 25.16
CA HIS A 2 15.87 -46.19 24.16
C HIS A 2 16.40 -45.34 22.99
N LEU A 3 17.62 -44.81 23.17
CA LEU A 3 18.52 -44.45 22.08
C LEU A 3 19.02 -45.74 21.40
N SER A 4 18.74 -45.90 20.11
CA SER A 4 19.32 -46.96 19.27
C SER A 4 20.62 -46.44 18.62
N PRO A 5 21.72 -47.21 18.62
CA PRO A 5 22.97 -46.85 17.96
C PRO A 5 22.91 -47.22 16.48
N LEU A 6 22.48 -46.29 15.62
CA LEU A 6 22.69 -46.38 14.18
C LEU A 6 23.86 -45.49 13.77
N ASN A 7 25.07 -45.93 14.14
CA ASN A 7 26.31 -45.51 13.51
C ASN A 7 26.78 -46.64 12.58
N SER A 8 26.04 -46.88 11.50
CA SER A 8 26.50 -47.74 10.41
C SER A 8 26.99 -46.83 9.27
N ARG A 9 28.33 -46.73 9.18
CA ARG A 9 29.13 -46.24 8.03
C ARG A 9 28.37 -45.36 7.02
N ARG A 10 28.58 -44.04 7.11
CA ARG A 10 28.21 -43.09 6.05
C ARG A 10 28.72 -43.61 4.70
N PRO A 11 27.90 -43.66 3.64
CA PRO A 11 28.34 -43.98 2.29
C PRO A 11 29.55 -43.13 1.88
N VAL A 12 30.52 -43.73 1.20
CA VAL A 12 31.76 -43.04 0.77
C VAL A 12 31.46 -41.78 -0.06
N SER A 13 30.39 -41.81 -0.88
CA SER A 13 29.92 -40.65 -1.65
C SER A 13 29.49 -39.47 -0.79
N GLN A 14 28.82 -39.71 0.34
CA GLN A 14 28.39 -38.64 1.27
C GLN A 14 29.58 -37.97 1.97
N GLN A 15 30.66 -38.71 2.23
CA GLN A 15 31.85 -38.15 2.84
C GLN A 15 32.66 -37.29 1.85
N THR A 16 32.67 -37.66 0.57
CA THR A 16 33.27 -36.84 -0.50
C THR A 16 32.48 -35.54 -0.73
N GLY A 17 31.15 -35.60 -0.82
CA GLY A 17 30.31 -34.41 -1.00
C GLY A 17 30.44 -33.40 0.14
N LEU A 18 30.49 -33.88 1.40
CA LEU A 18 30.71 -33.04 2.58
C LEU A 18 32.06 -32.31 2.53
N ASN A 19 33.14 -33.03 2.20
CA ASN A 19 34.48 -32.44 2.10
C ASN A 19 34.56 -31.41 0.95
N ASN A 20 33.88 -31.67 -0.17
CA ASN A 20 33.81 -30.72 -1.29
C ASN A 20 33.08 -29.44 -0.88
N ALA A 21 31.94 -29.54 -0.19
CA ALA A 21 31.21 -28.37 0.30
C ALA A 21 32.06 -27.52 1.26
N LEU A 22 32.78 -28.14 2.19
CA LEU A 22 33.72 -27.44 3.08
C LEU A 22 34.82 -26.72 2.30
N SER A 23 35.40 -27.37 1.29
CA SER A 23 36.42 -26.77 0.43
C SER A 23 35.87 -25.60 -0.40
N MET A 24 34.64 -25.71 -0.90
CA MET A 24 34.01 -24.64 -1.70
C MET A 24 33.70 -23.41 -0.85
N ILE A 25 33.17 -23.59 0.38
CA ILE A 25 32.94 -22.48 1.32
C ILE A 25 34.25 -21.75 1.65
N GLU A 26 35.32 -22.51 1.95
CA GLU A 26 36.61 -21.92 2.28
C GLU A 26 37.21 -21.14 1.10
N GLY A 27 37.20 -21.71 -0.11
CA GLY A 27 37.70 -21.00 -1.27
C GLY A 27 36.82 -19.81 -1.66
N HIS A 28 35.51 -19.86 -1.40
CA HIS A 28 34.61 -18.72 -1.59
C HIS A 28 34.87 -17.58 -0.60
N HIS A 29 35.10 -17.90 0.67
CA HIS A 29 35.52 -16.91 1.66
C HIS A 29 36.84 -16.23 1.26
N ARG A 30 37.82 -17.01 0.77
CA ARG A 30 39.08 -16.45 0.24
C ARG A 30 38.86 -15.57 -0.97
N PHE A 31 37.98 -15.96 -1.90
CA PHE A 31 37.58 -15.13 -3.04
C PHE A 31 37.06 -13.77 -2.55
N LEU A 32 36.08 -13.76 -1.63
CA LEU A 32 35.49 -12.53 -1.12
C LEU A 32 36.52 -11.63 -0.43
N ARG A 33 37.40 -12.21 0.40
CA ARG A 33 38.49 -11.48 1.05
C ARG A 33 39.48 -10.87 0.05
N ASN A 34 39.85 -11.60 -0.99
CA ASN A 34 40.75 -11.10 -2.03
C ASN A 34 40.08 -10.05 -2.93
N ASN A 35 38.75 -10.04 -2.97
CA ASN A 35 37.95 -9.07 -3.70
C ASN A 35 37.31 -8.03 -2.76
N THR A 36 38.00 -7.72 -1.66
CA THR A 36 37.67 -6.63 -0.75
C THR A 36 38.58 -5.45 -1.02
N GLY A 37 38.01 -4.29 -1.34
CA GLY A 37 38.79 -3.08 -1.60
C GLY A 37 37.93 -1.90 -2.03
N ASP A 38 38.49 -0.70 -1.93
CA ASP A 38 37.82 0.51 -2.37
C ASP A 38 38.05 0.74 -3.87
N THR A 39 36.97 1.12 -4.56
CA THR A 39 36.97 1.43 -6.00
C THR A 39 36.98 2.94 -6.16
N ASP A 40 38.01 3.51 -6.78
CA ASP A 40 38.09 4.93 -7.15
C ASP A 40 37.89 5.11 -8.67
N ASP A 41 38.33 4.14 -9.47
CA ASP A 41 38.05 4.04 -10.90
C ASP A 41 37.48 2.65 -11.22
N ALA A 42 36.19 2.63 -11.58
CA ALA A 42 35.43 1.42 -11.86
C ALA A 42 35.95 0.59 -13.03
N THR A 43 36.74 1.20 -13.92
CA THR A 43 37.32 0.52 -15.09
C THR A 43 38.65 -0.18 -14.77
N LEU A 44 39.24 0.13 -13.62
CA LEU A 44 40.55 -0.38 -13.18
C LEU A 44 40.45 -1.28 -11.95
N GLN A 45 39.52 -1.00 -11.04
CA GLN A 45 39.38 -1.69 -9.76
C GLN A 45 38.04 -2.42 -9.67
N HIS A 46 38.08 -3.74 -9.43
CA HIS A 46 36.89 -4.59 -9.47
C HIS A 46 36.75 -5.38 -8.17
N PHE A 47 36.09 -4.77 -7.18
CA PHE A 47 35.86 -5.39 -5.87
C PHE A 47 34.40 -5.81 -5.70
N ALA A 48 34.19 -6.91 -4.99
CA ALA A 48 32.85 -7.41 -4.65
C ALA A 48 32.30 -6.71 -3.40
N GLN A 49 33.19 -6.27 -2.50
CA GLN A 49 32.86 -5.56 -1.27
C GLN A 49 33.94 -4.53 -0.95
N ASN A 50 33.56 -3.44 -0.29
CA ASN A 50 34.51 -2.39 0.07
C ASN A 50 35.15 -2.61 1.45
N LEU A 51 36.12 -1.76 1.80
CA LEU A 51 36.87 -1.86 3.07
C LEU A 51 36.01 -1.59 4.32
N GLN A 52 34.77 -1.11 4.14
CA GLN A 52 33.82 -0.86 5.22
C GLN A 52 32.74 -1.96 5.31
N GLY A 53 32.87 -3.04 4.54
CA GLY A 53 32.01 -4.21 4.64
C GLY A 53 30.70 -4.12 3.86
N VAL A 54 30.53 -3.11 3.00
CA VAL A 54 29.36 -3.00 2.11
C VAL A 54 29.59 -3.83 0.85
N LEU A 55 28.64 -4.71 0.54
CA LEU A 55 28.62 -5.53 -0.65
C LEU A 55 28.09 -4.74 -1.86
N ALA A 56 28.79 -4.87 -2.99
CA ALA A 56 28.33 -4.35 -4.27
C ALA A 56 27.46 -5.37 -5.01
N ASN A 57 26.45 -4.90 -5.75
CA ASN A 57 25.58 -5.74 -6.57
C ASN A 57 26.36 -6.50 -7.66
N ASN A 58 27.47 -5.96 -8.11
CA ASN A 58 28.35 -6.54 -9.12
C ASN A 58 29.80 -6.24 -8.79
N ARG A 59 30.70 -7.21 -9.00
CA ARG A 59 32.15 -6.99 -8.94
C ARG A 59 32.67 -6.21 -10.15
N HIS A 60 32.25 -6.66 -11.33
CA HIS A 60 32.69 -6.17 -12.64
C HIS A 60 32.12 -4.79 -12.96
N PHE A 61 32.77 -4.06 -13.86
CA PHE A 61 32.24 -2.83 -14.45
C PHE A 61 31.07 -3.15 -15.38
N ILE A 62 29.99 -2.37 -15.28
CA ILE A 62 28.76 -2.57 -16.07
C ILE A 62 28.47 -1.43 -17.05
N ALA A 63 28.55 -0.17 -16.61
CA ALA A 63 28.28 0.99 -17.45
C ALA A 63 28.75 2.29 -16.77
N HIS A 64 29.03 3.31 -17.59
CA HIS A 64 29.22 4.69 -17.11
C HIS A 64 27.91 5.47 -17.12
N SER A 65 27.08 5.22 -18.13
CA SER A 65 25.86 5.99 -18.36
C SER A 65 24.62 5.28 -17.83
N GLN A 66 23.70 6.05 -17.25
CA GLN A 66 22.42 5.51 -16.81
C GLN A 66 21.48 5.14 -17.98
N MET A 67 21.80 5.59 -19.19
CA MET A 67 21.12 5.12 -20.40
C MET A 67 21.50 3.68 -20.76
N GLU A 68 22.76 3.30 -20.52
CA GLU A 68 23.29 1.97 -20.85
C GLU A 68 22.86 0.92 -19.83
N TYR A 69 23.00 1.22 -18.53
CA TYR A 69 22.64 0.27 -17.48
C TYR A 69 22.36 0.94 -16.12
N GLN A 70 21.99 0.15 -15.13
CA GLN A 70 21.94 0.58 -13.73
C GLN A 70 23.31 1.07 -13.23
N PRO A 71 23.35 1.96 -12.23
CA PRO A 71 24.62 2.45 -11.67
C PRO A 71 25.56 1.33 -11.20
N ASN A 72 26.84 1.42 -11.57
CA ASN A 72 27.86 0.44 -11.19
C ASN A 72 28.08 0.31 -9.67
N GLY A 73 27.81 1.38 -8.93
CA GLY A 73 28.01 1.45 -7.48
C GLY A 73 26.85 0.91 -6.63
N ASP A 74 25.78 0.38 -7.20
CA ASP A 74 24.64 -0.08 -6.40
C ASP A 74 25.04 -1.18 -5.40
N GLY A 75 24.85 -0.92 -4.10
CA GLY A 75 24.85 -1.91 -3.03
C GLY A 75 23.48 -1.97 -2.40
N THR A 76 22.86 -3.14 -2.34
CA THR A 76 21.45 -3.30 -1.96
C THR A 76 21.29 -3.91 -0.56
N THR A 77 20.23 -3.52 0.14
CA THR A 77 19.86 -4.11 1.45
C THR A 77 19.67 -5.61 1.35
N GLU A 78 19.03 -6.09 0.28
CA GLU A 78 18.80 -7.49 0.01
C GLU A 78 20.12 -8.27 -0.07
N GLY A 79 21.08 -7.76 -0.85
CA GLY A 79 22.38 -8.39 -1.05
C GLY A 79 23.17 -8.45 0.26
N GLN A 80 23.18 -7.35 1.00
CA GLN A 80 23.86 -7.24 2.28
C GLN A 80 23.27 -8.17 3.34
N ALA A 81 21.93 -8.22 3.47
CA ALA A 81 21.24 -9.10 4.43
C ALA A 81 21.52 -10.57 4.13
N LEU A 82 21.44 -10.97 2.86
CA LEU A 82 21.75 -12.34 2.43
C LEU A 82 23.23 -12.69 2.67
N HIS A 83 24.13 -11.72 2.57
CA HIS A 83 25.55 -11.92 2.86
C HIS A 83 25.81 -12.24 4.33
N ILE A 84 25.18 -11.50 5.24
CA ILE A 84 25.20 -11.77 6.68
C ILE A 84 24.65 -13.17 6.97
N LEU A 85 23.50 -13.52 6.37
CA LEU A 85 22.89 -14.84 6.51
C LEU A 85 23.80 -15.96 6.02
N GLY A 86 24.46 -15.79 4.86
CA GLY A 86 25.41 -16.77 4.34
C GLY A 86 26.52 -17.06 5.33
N TYR A 87 27.18 -16.02 5.85
CA TYR A 87 28.25 -16.17 6.83
C TYR A 87 27.78 -16.76 8.15
N ALA A 88 26.60 -16.36 8.65
CA ALA A 88 26.03 -16.93 9.87
C ALA A 88 25.75 -18.44 9.73
N HIS A 89 25.26 -18.90 8.57
CA HIS A 89 25.08 -20.33 8.29
C HIS A 89 26.41 -21.07 8.14
N ALA A 90 27.42 -20.45 7.51
CA ALA A 90 28.76 -21.01 7.43
C ALA A 90 29.40 -21.19 8.82
N TYR A 91 29.21 -20.22 9.73
CA TYR A 91 29.61 -20.36 11.13
C TYR A 91 28.87 -21.52 11.80
N LEU A 92 27.54 -21.62 11.66
CA LEU A 92 26.81 -22.72 12.27
C LEU A 92 27.28 -24.09 11.79
N ALA A 93 27.62 -24.20 10.51
CA ALA A 93 28.08 -25.42 9.85
C ALA A 93 29.49 -25.85 10.26
N THR A 94 30.41 -24.90 10.43
CA THR A 94 31.85 -25.15 10.64
C THR A 94 32.31 -24.95 12.08
N LYS A 95 31.60 -24.10 12.83
CA LYS A 95 31.99 -23.53 14.13
C LYS A 95 33.31 -22.75 14.10
N ASP A 96 33.73 -22.28 12.92
CA ASP A 96 34.93 -21.47 12.77
C ASP A 96 34.61 -19.98 12.93
N GLN A 97 35.29 -19.33 13.88
CA GLN A 97 35.01 -17.98 14.34
C GLN A 97 35.11 -16.93 13.24
N HIS A 98 35.99 -17.10 12.24
CA HIS A 98 36.17 -16.10 11.20
C HIS A 98 34.91 -15.87 10.34
N PHE A 99 34.02 -16.87 10.21
CA PHE A 99 32.73 -16.69 9.55
C PHE A 99 31.77 -15.85 10.39
N LEU A 100 31.78 -16.02 11.71
CA LEU A 100 30.97 -15.19 12.61
C LEU A 100 31.48 -13.74 12.60
N ASP A 101 32.80 -13.55 12.66
CA ASP A 101 33.41 -12.22 12.61
C ASP A 101 33.05 -11.50 11.30
N ALA A 102 33.03 -12.23 10.16
CA ALA A 102 32.56 -11.69 8.88
C ALA A 102 31.06 -11.34 8.91
N ALA A 103 30.20 -12.21 9.46
CA ALA A 103 28.76 -11.92 9.60
C ALA A 103 28.52 -10.64 10.42
N VAL A 104 29.24 -10.48 11.53
CA VAL A 104 29.15 -9.29 12.39
C VAL A 104 29.65 -8.05 11.66
N TRP A 105 30.77 -8.13 10.95
CA TRP A 105 31.31 -7.00 10.19
C TRP A 105 30.34 -6.49 9.11
N HIS A 106 29.71 -7.40 8.37
CA HIS A 106 28.70 -7.03 7.37
C HIS A 106 27.39 -6.53 8.00
N TRP A 107 27.03 -7.00 9.20
CA TRP A 107 25.89 -6.46 9.96
C TRP A 107 26.16 -5.04 10.43
N GLU A 108 27.37 -4.75 10.92
CA GLU A 108 27.77 -3.39 11.32
C GLU A 108 27.76 -2.44 10.12
N ALA A 109 28.14 -2.91 8.94
CA ALA A 109 28.02 -2.14 7.70
C ALA A 109 26.54 -1.88 7.32
N TYR A 110 25.64 -2.85 7.51
CA TYR A 110 24.20 -2.65 7.28
C TYR A 110 23.67 -1.52 8.16
N GLU A 111 23.93 -1.60 9.47
CA GLU A 111 23.53 -0.60 10.46
C GLU A 111 24.11 0.80 10.18
N ALA A 112 25.38 0.87 9.81
CA ALA A 112 26.06 2.14 9.58
C ALA A 112 25.54 2.86 8.33
N PHE A 113 25.36 2.15 7.21
CA PHE A 113 25.20 2.78 5.90
C PHE A 113 23.77 2.70 5.36
N PHE A 114 23.04 1.61 5.60
CA PHE A 114 21.67 1.46 5.08
C PHE A 114 20.63 2.10 6.00
N TYR A 115 20.82 2.03 7.33
CA TYR A 115 20.06 2.87 8.27
C TYR A 115 20.65 4.28 8.45
N ALA A 116 21.75 4.60 7.74
CA ALA A 116 22.37 5.91 7.69
C ALA A 116 22.59 6.56 9.07
N GLY A 117 23.04 5.77 10.06
CA GLY A 117 23.35 6.25 11.41
C GLY A 117 22.15 6.37 12.37
N GLN A 118 20.95 5.92 12.00
CA GLN A 118 19.83 5.82 12.94
C GLN A 118 20.18 4.88 14.10
N PRO A 119 19.97 5.27 15.36
CA PRO A 119 20.24 4.40 16.50
C PRO A 119 19.29 3.19 16.52
N ILE A 120 19.80 2.06 17.00
CA ILE A 120 18.95 0.91 17.35
C ILE A 120 18.13 1.30 18.58
N PRO A 121 16.78 1.26 18.52
CA PRO A 121 15.95 1.75 19.60
C PRO A 121 15.91 0.78 20.79
N GLU A 122 15.68 1.34 21.98
CA GLU A 122 15.56 0.54 23.21
C GLU A 122 14.22 -0.22 23.29
N VAL A 123 13.18 0.33 22.67
CA VAL A 123 11.86 -0.29 22.51
C VAL A 123 11.54 -0.44 21.01
N PRO A 124 10.79 -1.47 20.60
CA PRO A 124 10.44 -1.66 19.20
C PRO A 124 9.71 -0.42 18.65
N GLN A 125 10.28 0.18 17.60
CA GLN A 125 9.70 1.33 16.88
C GLN A 125 10.22 1.32 15.44
N ARG A 126 9.58 2.14 14.59
CA ARG A 126 9.95 2.31 13.18
C ARG A 126 11.43 2.67 13.04
N ARG A 127 12.10 2.03 12.08
CA ARG A 127 13.40 2.45 11.52
C ARG A 127 13.32 2.32 10.00
N ILE A 128 13.93 3.24 9.27
CA ILE A 128 13.80 3.26 7.81
C ILE A 128 15.18 3.02 7.20
N ALA A 129 15.43 1.83 6.68
CA ALA A 129 16.60 1.58 5.85
C ALA A 129 16.37 2.14 4.44
N ASN A 130 17.43 2.59 3.78
CA ASN A 130 17.37 2.89 2.35
C ASN A 130 17.78 1.66 1.55
N TRP A 131 17.07 1.39 0.47
CA TRP A 131 17.27 0.23 -0.40
C TRP A 131 18.69 0.15 -0.95
N ILE A 132 19.26 1.28 -1.33
CA ILE A 132 20.53 1.34 -2.08
C ILE A 132 21.51 2.32 -1.46
N VAL A 133 22.78 1.92 -1.39
CA VAL A 133 23.90 2.80 -1.11
C VAL A 133 24.94 2.72 -2.23
N ASN A 134 25.76 3.77 -2.39
CA ASN A 134 26.89 3.74 -3.32
C ASN A 134 28.05 2.87 -2.80
N SER A 135 28.02 1.57 -3.00
CA SER A 135 29.05 0.64 -2.51
C SER A 135 30.46 0.82 -3.12
N LYS A 136 30.62 1.52 -4.25
CA LYS A 136 31.88 1.61 -5.01
C LYS A 136 32.43 3.04 -5.13
N GLU A 137 32.70 3.50 -6.35
CA GLU A 137 33.34 4.78 -6.64
C GLU A 137 32.40 5.96 -6.37
N PRO A 138 32.92 7.07 -5.82
CA PRO A 138 32.18 8.33 -5.84
C PRO A 138 31.81 8.69 -7.28
N VAL A 139 30.55 9.06 -7.50
CA VAL A 139 29.99 9.26 -8.85
C VAL A 139 29.11 10.50 -8.89
N LEU A 140 29.18 11.25 -9.99
CA LEU A 140 28.33 12.42 -10.19
C LEU A 140 26.88 11.99 -10.26
N ALA A 141 25.97 12.64 -9.57
CA ALA A 141 24.54 12.39 -9.66
C ALA A 141 23.97 12.80 -11.03
N ASN A 142 22.81 12.25 -11.38
CA ASN A 142 21.97 12.81 -12.42
C ASN A 142 21.39 14.16 -11.95
N TRP A 143 21.52 15.18 -12.79
CA TRP A 143 21.21 16.57 -12.48
C TRP A 143 20.13 17.14 -13.44
N PRO A 144 19.33 18.15 -13.03
CA PRO A 144 19.24 18.79 -11.70
C PRO A 144 18.65 17.89 -10.61
N ILE A 145 19.13 18.06 -9.39
CA ILE A 145 18.58 17.37 -8.21
C ILE A 145 17.39 18.16 -7.68
N ASP A 146 16.27 17.46 -7.51
CA ASP A 146 15.17 17.93 -6.68
C ASP A 146 15.43 17.50 -5.23
N ALA A 147 15.70 18.47 -4.35
CA ALA A 147 16.03 18.16 -2.96
C ALA A 147 14.80 17.81 -2.12
N ALA A 148 13.59 18.18 -2.55
CA ALA A 148 12.35 17.85 -1.86
C ALA A 148 11.91 16.42 -2.24
N ASP A 149 11.91 16.14 -3.54
CA ASP A 149 11.51 14.85 -4.12
C ASP A 149 12.59 14.29 -5.05
N PRO A 150 13.65 13.62 -4.54
CA PRO A 150 14.77 13.19 -5.36
C PRO A 150 14.40 12.36 -6.60
N THR A 151 13.34 11.55 -6.55
CA THR A 151 12.83 10.77 -7.70
C THR A 151 12.23 11.64 -8.82
N HIS A 152 11.91 12.90 -8.54
CA HIS A 152 11.43 13.92 -9.47
C HIS A 152 12.56 14.75 -10.10
N SER A 153 13.82 14.42 -9.80
CA SER A 153 14.99 15.07 -10.39
C SER A 153 15.01 15.02 -11.93
N GLY A 154 15.90 15.79 -12.53
CA GLY A 154 16.07 15.91 -13.98
C GLY A 154 15.37 17.13 -14.57
N PHE A 155 15.74 17.45 -15.81
CA PHE A 155 15.11 18.46 -16.61
C PHE A 155 13.80 17.92 -17.16
N LYS A 156 12.70 18.63 -16.88
CA LYS A 156 11.35 18.20 -17.19
C LYS A 156 10.71 19.19 -18.14
N GLY A 157 10.20 18.69 -19.27
CA GLY A 157 9.40 19.46 -20.20
C GLY A 157 10.11 20.64 -20.88
N VAL A 158 11.42 20.54 -21.13
CA VAL A 158 12.21 21.66 -21.70
C VAL A 158 11.96 21.76 -23.20
N PRO A 159 11.54 22.91 -23.74
CA PRO A 159 11.23 23.06 -25.17
C PRO A 159 12.51 23.08 -26.01
N PHE A 160 12.52 22.30 -27.10
CA PHE A 160 13.59 22.27 -28.08
C PHE A 160 13.04 22.09 -29.50
N GLU A 161 13.77 22.63 -30.48
CA GLU A 161 13.49 22.43 -31.91
C GLU A 161 14.04 21.10 -32.41
N PHE A 162 13.15 20.23 -32.89
CA PHE A 162 13.49 18.96 -33.54
C PHE A 162 13.48 19.10 -35.07
N THR A 163 14.42 18.44 -35.73
CA THR A 163 14.42 18.29 -37.20
C THR A 163 14.53 16.82 -37.55
N SER A 164 13.51 16.27 -38.20
CA SER A 164 13.41 14.83 -38.52
C SER A 164 13.62 13.90 -37.31
N GLY A 165 13.06 14.30 -36.16
CA GLY A 165 13.20 13.62 -34.88
C GLY A 165 14.57 13.78 -34.21
N ALA A 166 15.50 14.55 -34.77
CA ALA A 166 16.82 14.78 -34.19
C ALA A 166 16.90 16.13 -33.46
N LEU A 167 17.70 16.16 -32.39
CA LEU A 167 18.01 17.34 -31.58
C LEU A 167 19.47 17.27 -31.11
N SER A 168 20.13 18.43 -31.04
CA SER A 168 21.35 18.61 -30.23
C SER A 168 21.03 19.51 -29.05
N ILE A 169 21.11 18.98 -27.83
CA ILE A 169 20.94 19.78 -26.62
C ILE A 169 22.09 20.80 -26.53
N PRO A 170 21.81 22.11 -26.32
CA PRO A 170 22.86 23.12 -26.25
C PRO A 170 23.93 22.82 -25.19
N HIS A 171 25.19 23.04 -25.55
CA HIS A 171 26.29 22.94 -24.59
C HIS A 171 26.35 24.17 -23.67
N GLY A 172 26.82 23.97 -22.44
CA GLY A 172 26.89 25.02 -21.43
C GLY A 172 25.55 25.38 -20.77
N GLU A 173 25.59 26.37 -19.88
CA GLU A 173 24.40 26.82 -19.15
C GLU A 173 23.28 27.30 -20.11
N PRO A 174 22.00 26.98 -19.83
CA PRO A 174 21.51 26.22 -18.67
C PRO A 174 21.34 24.71 -18.92
N HIS A 175 21.66 24.21 -20.11
CA HIS A 175 21.24 22.88 -20.56
C HIS A 175 22.29 21.79 -20.44
N TRP A 176 23.56 22.14 -20.59
CA TRP A 176 24.72 21.27 -20.38
C TRP A 176 24.67 19.97 -21.20
N GLY A 177 24.28 20.07 -22.47
CA GLY A 177 24.10 18.93 -23.37
C GLY A 177 25.34 18.03 -23.51
N GLU A 178 26.55 18.59 -23.35
CA GLU A 178 27.81 17.83 -23.37
C GLU A 178 27.91 16.78 -22.25
N TYR A 179 27.11 16.94 -21.19
CA TYR A 179 27.02 16.04 -20.04
C TYR A 179 25.76 15.16 -20.04
N LEU A 180 25.01 15.08 -21.15
CA LEU A 180 23.81 14.25 -21.27
C LEU A 180 24.09 12.80 -20.85
N ASP A 181 23.29 12.28 -19.92
CA ASP A 181 23.40 10.91 -19.43
C ASP A 181 22.16 10.07 -19.72
N LYS A 182 20.98 10.70 -19.76
CA LYS A 182 19.72 10.00 -20.03
C LYS A 182 18.70 10.95 -20.64
N ALA A 183 17.94 10.48 -21.63
CA ALA A 183 16.74 11.12 -22.14
C ALA A 183 15.62 10.07 -22.23
N THR A 184 14.40 10.43 -21.81
CA THR A 184 13.28 9.46 -21.75
C THR A 184 12.38 9.56 -22.97
N PHE A 185 11.72 10.70 -23.16
CA PHE A 185 10.84 10.96 -24.30
C PHE A 185 10.66 12.47 -24.52
N ALA A 186 10.30 12.84 -25.75
CA ALA A 186 9.75 14.15 -26.08
C ALA A 186 8.21 14.09 -26.08
N PHE A 187 7.52 15.23 -25.93
CA PHE A 187 6.06 15.23 -25.82
C PHE A 187 5.40 16.58 -26.13
N ASP A 188 4.11 16.49 -26.46
CA ASP A 188 3.16 17.61 -26.51
C ASP A 188 2.05 17.39 -25.47
N GLY A 189 1.89 18.37 -24.57
CA GLY A 189 0.94 18.30 -23.46
C GLY A 189 1.56 18.73 -22.14
N ALA A 190 1.11 18.10 -21.06
CA ALA A 190 1.60 18.27 -19.69
C ALA A 190 1.92 16.92 -19.05
N LEU A 191 2.89 16.88 -18.14
CA LEU A 191 3.21 15.68 -17.37
C LEU A 191 2.15 15.49 -16.27
N ALA A 192 1.69 14.25 -16.07
CA ALA A 192 0.72 13.92 -15.03
C ALA A 192 1.29 14.09 -13.60
N TRP A 193 2.61 13.99 -13.45
CA TRP A 193 3.35 14.33 -12.23
C TRP A 193 4.74 14.84 -12.63
N GLU A 194 5.42 15.55 -11.74
CA GLU A 194 6.68 16.26 -12.02
C GLU A 194 7.91 15.32 -12.08
N ALA A 195 7.90 14.30 -12.95
CA ALA A 195 9.05 13.40 -13.14
C ALA A 195 9.34 13.12 -14.62
N VAL A 196 10.60 12.79 -14.92
CA VAL A 196 11.06 12.49 -16.29
C VAL A 196 10.43 11.24 -16.91
N ASN A 197 9.82 10.37 -16.10
CA ASN A 197 9.11 9.16 -16.52
C ASN A 197 7.58 9.26 -16.38
N ALA A 198 7.04 10.47 -16.23
CA ALA A 198 5.61 10.69 -16.09
C ALA A 198 4.83 10.38 -17.37
N THR A 199 3.56 9.98 -17.21
CA THR A 199 2.64 9.88 -18.37
C THR A 199 2.28 11.28 -18.87
N VAL A 200 2.07 11.41 -20.18
CA VAL A 200 1.70 12.68 -20.81
C VAL A 200 0.18 12.80 -20.94
N GLN A 201 -0.38 13.88 -20.42
CA GLN A 201 -1.78 14.27 -20.59
C GLN A 201 -1.92 15.41 -21.58
N ALA A 202 -3.05 15.46 -22.28
CA ALA A 202 -3.39 16.57 -23.15
C ALA A 202 -3.68 17.84 -22.32
N VAL A 203 -3.76 18.96 -23.00
CA VAL A 203 -4.06 20.27 -22.39
C VAL A 203 -5.35 20.78 -23.02
N LYS A 204 -6.27 21.28 -22.17
CA LYS A 204 -7.53 21.89 -22.60
C LYS A 204 -7.26 23.26 -23.23
N GLU A 205 -8.27 23.82 -23.92
CA GLU A 205 -8.14 25.16 -24.55
C GLU A 205 -7.80 26.27 -23.54
N ASP A 206 -8.15 26.08 -22.26
CA ASP A 206 -7.85 27.01 -21.16
C ASP A 206 -6.45 26.86 -20.56
N GLY A 207 -5.64 25.90 -21.04
CA GLY A 207 -4.29 25.61 -20.55
C GLY A 207 -4.22 24.64 -19.38
N SER A 208 -5.34 24.16 -18.85
CA SER A 208 -5.37 23.14 -17.79
C SER A 208 -5.15 21.72 -18.33
N ILE A 209 -4.75 20.79 -17.44
CA ILE A 209 -4.55 19.39 -17.81
C ILE A 209 -5.89 18.72 -18.15
N ASP A 210 -5.93 18.01 -19.27
CA ASP A 210 -7.05 17.17 -19.69
C ASP A 210 -6.82 15.74 -19.19
N TRP A 211 -7.30 15.45 -17.98
CA TRP A 211 -7.15 14.12 -17.35
C TRP A 211 -7.89 12.99 -18.08
N ASP A 212 -8.82 13.33 -18.99
CA ASP A 212 -9.60 12.37 -19.76
C ASP A 212 -8.94 12.00 -21.11
N LYS A 213 -7.83 12.66 -21.45
CA LYS A 213 -7.20 12.51 -22.77
C LYS A 213 -5.68 12.52 -22.67
N ALA A 214 -5.06 11.44 -23.15
CA ALA A 214 -3.61 11.37 -23.27
C ALA A 214 -3.04 12.44 -24.22
N GLY A 215 -1.88 12.98 -23.87
CA GLY A 215 -1.09 13.83 -24.75
C GLY A 215 -0.26 13.02 -25.75
N ASN A 216 0.52 13.70 -26.59
CA ASN A 216 1.40 13.02 -27.55
C ASN A 216 2.75 12.74 -26.90
N GLN A 217 3.21 11.49 -26.95
CA GLN A 217 4.54 11.08 -26.52
C GLN A 217 5.35 10.59 -27.73
N PHE A 218 6.62 10.98 -27.78
CA PHE A 218 7.58 10.59 -28.80
C PHE A 218 8.80 9.96 -28.13
N ASP A 219 8.91 8.64 -28.22
CA ASP A 219 9.98 7.89 -27.56
C ASP A 219 11.35 8.17 -28.18
N VAL A 220 12.37 8.23 -27.32
CA VAL A 220 13.77 8.26 -27.73
C VAL A 220 14.14 6.93 -28.40
N ASP A 221 14.89 7.00 -29.50
CA ASP A 221 15.54 5.88 -30.18
C ASP A 221 16.95 5.68 -29.61
N TRP A 222 17.76 6.75 -29.61
CA TRP A 222 19.11 6.75 -29.05
C TRP A 222 19.58 8.15 -28.64
N ILE A 223 20.64 8.19 -27.83
CA ILE A 223 21.40 9.40 -27.48
C ILE A 223 22.88 9.23 -27.76
N ILE A 224 23.64 10.32 -27.87
CA ILE A 224 25.09 10.33 -27.69
C ILE A 224 25.38 10.90 -26.30
N ALA A 225 25.76 10.02 -25.37
CA ALA A 225 25.98 10.36 -23.97
C ALA A 225 27.32 11.09 -23.75
N TRP A 226 27.49 11.63 -22.54
CA TRP A 226 28.69 12.35 -22.08
C TRP A 226 29.98 11.53 -22.19
N THR A 227 29.88 10.20 -22.24
CA THR A 227 30.99 9.26 -22.44
C THR A 227 31.49 9.22 -23.89
N GLY A 228 30.74 9.78 -24.85
CA GLY A 228 30.97 9.61 -26.28
C GLY A 228 30.44 8.28 -26.83
N GLN A 229 29.63 7.55 -26.06
CA GLN A 229 28.90 6.37 -26.53
C GLN A 229 27.54 6.77 -27.11
N LYS A 230 27.17 6.15 -28.23
CA LYS A 230 25.83 6.19 -28.78
C LYS A 230 25.02 5.04 -28.21
N ILE A 231 23.97 5.33 -27.44
CA ILE A 231 23.23 4.34 -26.64
C ILE A 231 21.76 4.38 -27.03
N ASN A 232 21.15 3.23 -27.34
CA ASN A 232 19.73 3.14 -27.65
C ASN A 232 18.84 3.13 -26.39
N ALA A 233 17.52 3.21 -26.57
CA ALA A 233 16.55 3.17 -25.47
C ALA A 233 16.52 1.86 -24.66
N ASP A 234 17.05 0.77 -25.23
CA ASP A 234 17.15 -0.53 -24.57
C ASP A 234 18.46 -0.69 -23.76
N GLY A 235 19.37 0.29 -23.87
CA GLY A 235 20.67 0.32 -23.19
C GLY A 235 21.84 -0.22 -24.00
N ASP A 236 21.64 -0.63 -25.25
CA ASP A 236 22.71 -1.12 -26.11
C ASP A 236 23.60 0.02 -26.62
N VAL A 237 24.92 -0.18 -26.51
CA VAL A 237 25.91 0.70 -27.12
C VAL A 237 26.03 0.38 -28.62
N LEU A 238 25.57 1.29 -29.48
CA LEU A 238 25.57 1.16 -30.94
C LEU A 238 26.91 1.53 -31.57
N SER A 239 27.60 2.52 -31.00
CA SER A 239 28.93 2.98 -31.42
C SER A 239 29.59 3.80 -30.30
N ASP A 240 30.91 3.94 -30.33
CA ASP A 240 31.71 4.67 -29.34
C ASP A 240 32.68 5.68 -30.00
N GLY A 241 33.39 6.44 -29.17
CA GLY A 241 34.41 7.39 -29.62
C GLY A 241 33.87 8.66 -30.28
N HIS A 242 32.59 9.00 -30.09
CA HIS A 242 32.00 10.22 -30.62
C HIS A 242 32.66 11.48 -30.03
N PRO A 243 32.98 12.48 -30.87
CA PRO A 243 33.68 13.67 -30.44
C PRO A 243 32.77 14.57 -29.56
N LEU A 244 33.38 15.51 -28.84
CA LEU A 244 32.66 16.33 -27.84
C LEU A 244 31.46 17.07 -28.44
N GLU A 245 31.60 17.61 -29.65
CA GLU A 245 30.56 18.33 -30.39
C GLU A 245 29.32 17.48 -30.74
N GLU A 246 29.45 16.16 -30.75
CA GLU A 246 28.32 15.24 -31.00
C GLU A 246 27.62 14.82 -29.71
N ARG A 247 28.21 15.05 -28.53
CA ARG A 247 27.61 14.70 -27.25
C ARG A 247 26.40 15.59 -26.96
N GLY A 248 25.35 15.00 -26.41
CA GLY A 248 24.07 15.68 -26.21
C GLY A 248 23.09 15.55 -27.38
N GLN A 249 23.45 14.80 -28.43
CA GLN A 249 22.52 14.47 -29.50
C GLN A 249 21.47 13.46 -29.03
N VAL A 250 20.22 13.69 -29.45
CA VAL A 250 19.06 12.83 -29.19
C VAL A 250 18.35 12.56 -30.51
N GLN A 251 17.96 11.32 -30.73
CA GLN A 251 17.11 10.91 -31.84
C GLN A 251 15.84 10.26 -31.31
N LEU A 252 14.69 10.65 -31.85
CA LEU A 252 13.39 10.03 -31.58
C LEU A 252 13.13 8.88 -32.56
N LYS A 253 12.38 7.86 -32.11
CA LYS A 253 11.94 6.74 -32.97
C LYS A 253 11.09 7.22 -34.14
N ASN A 254 10.29 8.25 -33.91
CA ASN A 254 9.50 8.91 -34.94
C ASN A 254 10.33 10.01 -35.63
N THR A 255 10.90 9.70 -36.79
CA THR A 255 11.71 10.62 -37.59
C THR A 255 10.89 11.67 -38.37
N ALA A 256 9.55 11.64 -38.30
CA ALA A 256 8.70 12.66 -38.91
C ALA A 256 8.46 13.89 -38.02
N VAL A 257 8.90 13.83 -36.75
CA VAL A 257 8.75 14.92 -35.77
C VAL A 257 9.63 16.11 -36.17
N ASN A 258 9.02 17.30 -36.27
CA ASN A 258 9.69 18.56 -36.61
C ASN A 258 9.04 19.72 -35.85
N GLY A 259 9.83 20.71 -35.46
CA GLY A 259 9.37 21.88 -34.71
C GLY A 259 9.68 21.80 -33.22
N GLU A 260 9.16 22.75 -32.47
CA GLU A 260 9.34 22.81 -31.02
C GLU A 260 8.52 21.74 -30.29
N HIS A 261 9.20 20.91 -29.50
CA HIS A 261 8.60 19.91 -28.61
C HIS A 261 9.31 19.90 -27.26
N LYS A 262 8.63 19.46 -26.20
CA LYS A 262 9.21 19.39 -24.85
C LYS A 262 9.99 18.08 -24.67
N LEU A 263 11.17 18.11 -24.05
CA LEU A 263 12.01 16.95 -23.77
C LEU A 263 12.28 16.77 -22.27
N ASN A 264 12.28 15.52 -21.82
CA ASN A 264 12.73 15.11 -20.50
C ASN A 264 14.13 14.49 -20.57
N TYR A 265 15.08 14.98 -19.76
CA TYR A 265 16.46 14.48 -19.76
C TYR A 265 17.20 14.76 -18.44
N ALA A 266 18.39 14.17 -18.26
CA ALA A 266 19.28 14.42 -17.14
C ALA A 266 20.75 14.34 -17.56
N THR A 267 21.61 15.07 -16.86
CA THR A 267 23.06 15.15 -17.12
C THR A 267 23.89 14.61 -15.96
N ARG A 268 25.15 14.22 -16.20
CA ARG A 268 26.18 14.00 -15.16
C ARG A 268 27.00 15.27 -14.98
N GLN A 269 26.36 16.29 -14.41
CA GLN A 269 26.93 17.63 -14.29
C GLN A 269 28.19 17.64 -13.39
N PRO A 270 29.31 18.26 -13.80
CA PRO A 270 30.46 18.46 -12.92
C PRO A 270 30.13 19.34 -11.69
N VAL A 271 30.81 19.11 -10.58
CA VAL A 271 30.57 19.83 -9.31
C VAL A 271 30.86 21.32 -9.45
N GLU A 272 31.89 21.70 -10.20
CA GLU A 272 32.24 23.09 -10.51
C GLU A 272 31.16 23.84 -11.30
N HIS A 273 30.19 23.11 -11.86
CA HIS A 273 29.05 23.65 -12.60
C HIS A 273 27.71 23.37 -11.90
N GLY A 274 27.73 23.11 -10.58
CA GLY A 274 26.53 22.91 -9.75
C GLY A 274 26.04 21.48 -9.65
N GLY A 275 26.78 20.51 -10.22
CA GLY A 275 26.52 19.09 -10.01
C GLY A 275 26.80 18.62 -8.58
N TYR A 276 26.48 17.35 -8.30
CA TYR A 276 26.64 16.74 -6.98
C TYR A 276 27.41 15.42 -7.11
N LEU A 277 28.37 15.18 -6.22
CA LEU A 277 29.11 13.92 -6.16
C LEU A 277 28.55 13.05 -5.03
N ILE A 278 27.98 11.89 -5.38
CA ILE A 278 27.50 10.90 -4.41
C ILE A 278 28.71 10.14 -3.86
N PRO A 279 29.06 10.26 -2.57
CA PRO A 279 30.22 9.58 -2.02
C PRO A 279 29.94 8.09 -1.80
N ARG A 280 31.01 7.31 -1.64
CA ARG A 280 30.93 5.90 -1.25
C ARG A 280 30.12 5.73 0.04
N ASN A 281 29.30 4.70 0.08
CA ASN A 281 28.37 4.28 1.12
C ASN A 281 27.27 5.31 1.49
N ALA A 282 27.10 6.39 0.72
CA ALA A 282 25.93 7.24 0.88
C ALA A 282 24.67 6.59 0.33
N VAL A 283 23.55 6.87 0.98
CA VAL A 283 22.22 6.51 0.50
C VAL A 283 21.91 7.21 -0.83
N GLN A 284 21.30 6.46 -1.73
CA GLN A 284 20.97 6.95 -3.07
C GLN A 284 19.69 6.30 -3.59
N HIS A 285 19.16 6.86 -4.67
CA HIS A 285 18.12 6.24 -5.49
C HIS A 285 18.64 6.09 -6.92
N ASN A 286 18.25 5.01 -7.62
CA ASN A 286 18.72 4.72 -8.98
C ASN A 286 17.63 4.75 -10.06
N ARG A 287 16.37 5.03 -9.69
CA ARG A 287 15.19 5.04 -10.58
C ARG A 287 14.29 6.27 -10.32
N PRO A 288 13.78 6.97 -11.34
CA PRO A 288 14.17 6.89 -12.75
C PRO A 288 15.61 7.39 -13.00
N LEU A 289 16.20 8.12 -12.05
CA LEU A 289 17.52 8.75 -12.10
C LEU A 289 18.42 8.32 -10.94
N HIS A 290 19.75 8.42 -11.12
CA HIS A 290 20.75 8.16 -10.07
C HIS A 290 21.03 9.42 -9.26
N VAL A 291 20.46 9.51 -8.05
CA VAL A 291 20.40 10.75 -7.25
C VAL A 291 20.70 10.49 -5.77
N PRO A 292 21.25 11.47 -5.03
CA PRO A 292 21.36 11.38 -3.57
C PRO A 292 20.01 11.59 -2.89
N LEU A 293 19.95 11.27 -1.59
CA LEU A 293 18.81 11.57 -0.71
C LEU A 293 19.23 12.60 0.37
N PRO A 294 19.19 13.91 0.08
CA PRO A 294 19.76 14.94 0.94
C PRO A 294 18.84 15.39 2.10
N GLY A 295 17.58 14.99 2.10
CA GLY A 295 16.57 15.36 3.10
C GLY A 295 16.60 14.50 4.35
N SER A 296 15.45 14.38 5.02
CA SER A 296 15.33 13.55 6.21
C SER A 296 15.33 12.06 5.87
N VAL A 297 15.31 11.23 6.92
CA VAL A 297 15.14 9.78 6.82
C VAL A 297 13.88 9.37 6.03
N ASN A 298 12.87 10.24 5.94
CA ASN A 298 11.64 9.94 5.19
C ASN A 298 11.82 9.99 3.67
N GLN A 299 12.94 10.48 3.14
CA GLN A 299 13.30 10.29 1.72
C GLN A 299 13.83 8.87 1.44
N MET A 300 14.21 8.13 2.48
CA MET A 300 14.67 6.76 2.35
C MET A 300 13.46 5.82 2.22
N GLY A 301 13.69 4.69 1.56
CA GLY A 301 12.73 3.59 1.49
C GLY A 301 13.45 2.31 1.13
N ASN A 302 12.88 1.17 1.50
CA ASN A 302 13.51 -0.13 1.27
C ASN A 302 12.72 -0.95 0.23
N ALA A 303 13.34 -2.03 -0.26
CA ALA A 303 12.58 -3.16 -0.76
C ALA A 303 12.10 -4.00 0.43
N ALA A 304 10.84 -4.42 0.44
CA ALA A 304 10.25 -4.99 1.64
C ALA A 304 10.79 -6.40 1.97
N ASP A 305 11.39 -7.10 1.00
CA ASP A 305 12.10 -8.37 1.19
C ASP A 305 13.44 -8.19 1.91
N GLY A 306 14.19 -7.13 1.60
CA GLY A 306 15.44 -6.76 2.28
C GLY A 306 15.27 -6.62 3.79
N GLU A 307 14.20 -5.95 4.24
CA GLU A 307 13.87 -5.79 5.66
C GLU A 307 13.57 -7.14 6.34
N GLN A 308 12.85 -8.03 5.66
CA GLN A 308 12.53 -9.37 6.19
C GLN A 308 13.77 -10.26 6.32
N TRP A 309 14.69 -10.20 5.35
CA TRP A 309 15.95 -10.94 5.43
C TRP A 309 16.92 -10.34 6.44
N TYR A 310 16.90 -9.03 6.63
CA TYR A 310 17.69 -8.40 7.67
C TYR A 310 17.18 -8.75 9.08
N MET A 311 15.85 -8.82 9.27
CA MET A 311 15.25 -9.35 10.50
C MET A 311 15.75 -10.79 10.79
N ASP A 312 15.81 -11.65 9.78
CA ASP A 312 16.35 -13.00 9.89
C ASP A 312 17.86 -13.01 10.22
N ALA A 313 18.64 -12.13 9.60
CA ALA A 313 20.06 -11.97 9.91
C ALA A 313 20.27 -11.60 11.38
N CYS A 314 19.50 -10.63 11.89
CA CYS A 314 19.52 -10.23 13.29
C CYS A 314 19.09 -11.38 14.21
N TYR A 315 18.05 -12.13 13.83
CA TYR A 315 17.59 -13.30 14.57
C TYR A 315 18.68 -14.37 14.67
N MET A 316 19.32 -14.70 13.55
CA MET A 316 20.44 -15.66 13.48
C MET A 316 21.60 -15.24 14.38
N LEU A 317 22.04 -13.98 14.30
CA LEU A 317 23.13 -13.46 15.13
C LEU A 317 22.76 -13.46 16.61
N TRP A 318 21.53 -13.10 16.96
CA TRP A 318 21.04 -13.21 18.33
C TRP A 318 21.04 -14.66 18.83
N ARG A 319 20.56 -15.62 18.03
CA ARG A 319 20.57 -17.05 18.39
C ARG A 319 21.98 -17.61 18.54
N ILE A 320 22.95 -17.10 17.79
CA ILE A 320 24.36 -17.50 17.87
C ILE A 320 25.06 -16.90 19.09
N THR A 321 24.84 -15.61 19.37
CA THR A 321 25.67 -14.84 20.32
C THR A 321 24.98 -14.58 21.67
N GLY A 322 23.65 -14.52 21.69
CA GLY A 322 22.87 -14.05 22.83
C GLY A 322 22.92 -12.54 23.06
N GLU A 323 23.57 -11.75 22.19
CA GLU A 323 23.73 -10.31 22.40
C GLU A 323 22.42 -9.54 22.17
N THR A 324 22.13 -8.60 23.07
CA THR A 324 20.87 -7.84 23.06
C THR A 324 20.76 -6.87 21.89
N ARG A 325 21.87 -6.39 21.32
CA ARG A 325 21.87 -5.46 20.18
C ARG A 325 21.17 -6.06 18.95
N TYR A 326 21.43 -7.33 18.66
CA TYR A 326 20.81 -8.02 17.53
C TYR A 326 19.31 -8.26 17.79
N LYS A 327 18.93 -8.59 19.02
CA LYS A 327 17.53 -8.74 19.38
C LYS A 327 16.75 -7.42 19.21
N LYS A 328 17.30 -6.31 19.70
CA LYS A 328 16.68 -4.99 19.56
C LYS A 328 16.54 -4.57 18.09
N ALA A 329 17.57 -4.81 17.28
CA ALA A 329 17.51 -4.57 15.83
C ALA A 329 16.42 -5.43 15.18
N MET A 330 16.38 -6.74 15.48
CA MET A 330 15.33 -7.65 15.01
C MET A 330 13.93 -7.18 15.41
N ASP A 331 13.71 -6.79 16.67
CA ASP A 331 12.40 -6.35 17.15
C ASP A 331 11.96 -5.04 16.47
N ALA A 332 12.89 -4.13 16.19
CA ALA A 332 12.61 -2.89 15.44
C ALA A 332 12.29 -3.17 13.96
N CYS A 333 13.02 -4.09 13.31
CA CYS A 333 12.71 -4.52 11.93
C CYS A 333 11.34 -5.19 11.88
N ARG A 334 11.02 -6.01 12.89
CA ARG A 334 9.72 -6.68 13.01
C ARG A 334 8.57 -5.69 13.17
N PHE A 335 8.72 -4.68 14.03
CA PHE A 335 7.75 -3.59 14.16
C PHE A 335 7.50 -2.93 12.79
N THR A 336 8.59 -2.58 12.12
CA THR A 336 8.59 -1.90 10.83
C THR A 336 7.94 -2.76 9.72
N ALA A 337 8.27 -4.05 9.65
CA ALA A 337 7.66 -4.98 8.70
C ALA A 337 6.15 -5.16 8.92
N HIS A 338 5.69 -5.22 10.18
CA HIS A 338 4.24 -5.32 10.48
C HIS A 338 3.50 -4.04 10.11
N GLU A 339 4.11 -2.89 10.34
CA GLU A 339 3.55 -1.61 9.92
C GLU A 339 3.25 -1.60 8.41
N TYR A 340 4.12 -2.17 7.58
CA TYR A 340 3.92 -2.26 6.12
C TYR A 340 2.76 -3.14 5.67
N THR A 341 2.37 -4.10 6.50
CA THR A 341 1.24 -4.97 6.17
C THR A 341 -0.11 -4.33 6.48
N GLN A 342 -0.13 -3.23 7.24
CA GLN A 342 -1.33 -2.46 7.54
C GLN A 342 -1.61 -1.46 6.41
N ILE A 343 -1.80 -1.99 5.20
CA ILE A 343 -2.07 -1.21 3.99
C ILE A 343 -3.35 -0.40 4.19
N ASP A 344 -3.31 0.87 3.82
CA ASP A 344 -4.39 1.85 3.97
C ASP A 344 -4.81 2.13 5.44
N SER A 345 -4.10 1.60 6.44
CA SER A 345 -4.43 1.84 7.88
C SER A 345 -4.21 3.28 8.33
N SER A 346 -3.28 3.95 7.65
CA SER A 346 -3.01 5.37 7.84
C SER A 346 -4.04 6.25 7.17
N ASP A 347 -4.85 5.73 6.24
CA ASP A 347 -5.76 6.55 5.43
C ASP A 347 -6.77 7.26 6.30
N ARG A 348 -7.12 8.47 5.89
CA ARG A 348 -8.16 9.27 6.54
C ARG A 348 -9.04 9.86 5.45
N PHE A 349 -10.31 10.09 5.77
CA PHE A 349 -11.15 10.91 4.91
C PHE A 349 -10.70 12.37 4.96
N PHE A 350 -10.40 12.87 6.15
CA PHE A 350 -9.75 14.15 6.41
C PHE A 350 -8.79 14.01 7.58
N ARG A 351 -7.67 14.72 7.57
CA ARG A 351 -6.58 14.56 8.54
C ARG A 351 -6.26 15.85 9.25
N GLN A 352 -6.07 15.79 10.56
CA GLN A 352 -5.36 16.81 11.31
C GLN A 352 -3.84 16.65 11.10
N SER A 353 -3.19 17.65 10.51
CA SER A 353 -1.74 17.59 10.27
C SER A 353 -1.11 18.97 10.39
N ARG A 354 0.05 19.03 11.05
CA ARG A 354 0.87 20.24 11.22
C ARG A 354 1.95 20.39 10.15
N THR A 355 2.15 19.36 9.32
CA THR A 355 3.19 19.34 8.29
C THR A 355 2.60 19.50 6.88
N GLU A 356 1.41 18.95 6.67
CA GLU A 356 0.69 19.07 5.40
C GLU A 356 0.19 20.50 5.19
N LEU A 357 0.41 21.05 4.00
CA LEU A 357 -0.05 22.40 3.66
C LEU A 357 -1.46 22.39 3.04
N THR A 358 -1.85 21.29 2.37
CA THR A 358 -3.17 21.13 1.76
C THR A 358 -4.18 20.52 2.74
N PRO A 359 -5.45 20.99 2.75
CA PRO A 359 -6.52 20.35 3.53
C PRO A 359 -6.89 18.95 3.03
N TYR A 360 -6.55 18.61 1.78
CA TYR A 360 -6.85 17.33 1.14
C TYR A 360 -5.56 16.52 0.99
N THR A 361 -5.37 15.51 1.84
CA THR A 361 -4.11 14.76 1.99
C THR A 361 -4.19 13.33 1.48
N ASP A 362 -5.39 12.79 1.37
CA ASP A 362 -5.67 11.42 0.98
C ASP A 362 -6.71 11.48 -0.15
N GLY A 363 -6.87 10.41 -0.95
CA GLY A 363 -7.99 10.26 -1.91
C GLY A 363 -8.25 11.41 -2.90
N ILE A 364 -9.50 11.50 -3.37
CA ILE A 364 -9.99 12.57 -4.25
C ILE A 364 -11.05 13.38 -3.50
N ALA A 365 -10.75 14.65 -3.25
CA ALA A 365 -11.61 15.52 -2.46
C ALA A 365 -12.41 16.52 -3.30
N TYR A 366 -13.64 16.79 -2.86
CA TYR A 366 -14.52 17.81 -3.44
C TYR A 366 -15.05 18.75 -2.36
N GLN A 367 -15.30 19.99 -2.77
CA GLN A 367 -15.91 21.02 -1.94
C GLN A 367 -17.06 21.67 -2.69
N PHE A 368 -18.18 21.86 -1.99
CA PHE A 368 -19.30 22.63 -2.50
C PHE A 368 -20.09 23.25 -1.35
N SER A 369 -20.81 24.32 -1.66
CA SER A 369 -21.54 25.14 -0.71
C SER A 369 -22.98 25.39 -1.16
N TYR A 370 -23.85 25.66 -0.20
CA TYR A 370 -25.20 26.16 -0.44
C TYR A 370 -25.49 27.37 0.46
N PRO A 371 -25.95 28.52 -0.08
CA PRO A 371 -26.14 28.78 -1.51
C PRO A 371 -24.80 28.74 -2.28
N SER A 372 -24.86 28.44 -3.59
CA SER A 372 -23.66 28.13 -4.39
C SER A 372 -22.72 29.33 -4.59
N ASP A 373 -23.17 30.54 -4.28
CA ASP A 373 -22.38 31.77 -4.28
C ASP A 373 -21.58 31.97 -2.98
N ALA A 374 -21.83 31.18 -1.93
CA ALA A 374 -20.95 31.16 -0.76
C ALA A 374 -19.58 30.59 -1.16
N ALA A 375 -18.51 31.34 -0.89
CA ALA A 375 -17.14 30.98 -1.25
C ALA A 375 -16.30 30.70 0.02
N PRO A 376 -16.39 29.49 0.61
CA PRO A 376 -15.62 29.18 1.80
C PRO A 376 -14.12 29.13 1.50
N VAL A 377 -13.33 29.75 2.36
CA VAL A 377 -11.87 29.65 2.34
C VAL A 377 -11.45 28.47 3.19
N ILE A 378 -10.72 27.52 2.58
CA ILE A 378 -10.22 26.33 3.28
C ILE A 378 -8.70 26.43 3.45
N SER A 379 -8.25 26.19 4.67
CA SER A 379 -6.83 26.23 5.04
C SER A 379 -6.55 25.29 6.22
N ARG A 380 -5.40 25.45 6.87
CA ARG A 380 -5.05 24.80 8.13
C ARG A 380 -4.62 25.82 9.19
N ASP A 381 -4.91 25.51 10.45
CA ASP A 381 -4.38 26.28 11.58
C ASP A 381 -3.06 25.72 12.11
N SER A 382 -2.48 26.39 13.11
CA SER A 382 -1.20 25.98 13.73
C SER A 382 -1.27 24.67 14.53
N MET A 383 -2.48 24.21 14.85
CA MET A 383 -2.71 22.91 15.49
C MET A 383 -2.93 21.80 14.46
N GLY A 384 -3.03 22.15 13.19
CA GLY A 384 -3.18 21.26 12.05
C GLY A 384 -4.62 20.95 11.67
N TYR A 385 -5.61 21.59 12.31
CA TYR A 385 -7.01 21.43 11.92
C TYR A 385 -7.27 22.10 10.58
N ILE A 386 -8.09 21.46 9.76
CA ILE A 386 -8.63 22.08 8.56
C ILE A 386 -9.60 23.17 8.99
N THR A 387 -9.44 24.37 8.47
CA THR A 387 -10.26 25.53 8.79
C THR A 387 -11.19 25.83 7.62
N VAL A 388 -12.48 25.96 7.89
CA VAL A 388 -13.48 26.38 6.89
C VAL A 388 -14.04 27.72 7.31
N ASP A 389 -13.63 28.79 6.64
CA ASP A 389 -14.11 30.14 6.88
C ASP A 389 -15.14 30.52 5.83
N CYS A 390 -16.38 30.77 6.24
CA CYS A 390 -17.45 31.25 5.37
C CYS A 390 -17.92 32.62 5.84
N ASP A 391 -18.04 33.58 4.93
CA ASP A 391 -18.35 34.98 5.22
C ASP A 391 -19.86 35.27 5.38
N GLN A 392 -20.71 34.28 5.17
CA GLN A 392 -22.16 34.37 5.27
C GLN A 392 -22.79 33.08 5.83
N SER A 393 -24.12 33.09 6.00
CA SER A 393 -24.90 31.89 6.32
C SER A 393 -24.80 30.90 5.15
N ALA A 394 -24.32 29.69 5.41
CA ALA A 394 -24.14 28.68 4.38
C ALA A 394 -24.07 27.27 4.97
N GLN A 395 -24.26 26.29 4.09
CA GLN A 395 -23.86 24.91 4.28
C GLN A 395 -22.61 24.66 3.45
N VAL A 396 -21.57 24.08 4.03
CA VAL A 396 -20.33 23.73 3.34
C VAL A 396 -20.12 22.23 3.49
N SER A 397 -19.96 21.54 2.36
CA SER A 397 -19.70 20.10 2.32
C SER A 397 -18.27 19.85 1.89
N LEU A 398 -17.57 19.05 2.70
CA LEU A 398 -16.28 18.45 2.37
C LEU A 398 -16.53 16.99 2.06
N GLU A 399 -16.16 16.56 0.86
CA GLU A 399 -16.38 15.20 0.39
C GLU A 399 -15.05 14.54 0.04
N GLN A 400 -14.94 13.25 0.36
CA GLN A 400 -13.81 12.40 0.03
C GLN A 400 -14.27 11.15 -0.72
N GLN A 401 -13.60 10.87 -1.84
CA GLN A 401 -13.72 9.67 -2.65
C GLN A 401 -12.38 8.91 -2.70
N ALA A 402 -12.41 7.67 -3.17
CA ALA A 402 -11.23 6.79 -3.35
C ALA A 402 -10.44 6.47 -2.06
N VAL A 403 -11.08 6.58 -0.88
CA VAL A 403 -10.59 6.04 0.39
C VAL A 403 -11.53 4.91 0.82
N TRP A 404 -11.03 3.67 0.82
CA TRP A 404 -11.86 2.48 0.96
C TRP A 404 -11.57 1.73 2.27
N PHE A 405 -12.41 1.95 3.28
CA PHE A 405 -12.45 1.07 4.44
C PHE A 405 -13.41 -0.08 4.20
N ARG A 406 -12.98 -1.30 4.53
CA ARG A 406 -13.89 -2.44 4.63
C ARG A 406 -14.51 -2.44 6.02
N ILE A 407 -15.84 -2.44 6.09
CA ILE A 407 -16.59 -2.17 7.33
C ILE A 407 -17.54 -3.31 7.67
N SER A 408 -17.90 -3.38 8.94
CA SER A 408 -18.98 -4.23 9.46
C SER A 408 -19.90 -3.39 10.34
N LYS A 409 -21.00 -3.95 10.83
CA LYS A 409 -21.90 -3.26 11.77
C LYS A 409 -21.21 -2.76 13.05
N ASP A 410 -20.07 -3.36 13.40
CA ASP A 410 -19.28 -3.03 14.60
C ASP A 410 -18.26 -1.89 14.35
N SER A 411 -18.10 -1.47 13.08
CA SER A 411 -17.24 -0.34 12.74
C SER A 411 -17.90 0.99 13.12
N LEU A 412 -17.07 1.98 13.47
CA LEU A 412 -17.53 3.32 13.86
C LEU A 412 -16.98 4.36 12.90
N VAL A 413 -17.81 5.34 12.54
CA VAL A 413 -17.38 6.52 11.80
C VAL A 413 -16.86 7.54 12.80
N ARG A 414 -15.56 7.83 12.75
CA ARG A 414 -14.93 8.88 13.53
C ARG A 414 -14.98 10.19 12.76
N THR A 415 -15.52 11.23 13.38
CA THR A 415 -15.53 12.59 12.85
C THR A 415 -15.11 13.58 13.94
N CYS A 416 -14.00 14.28 13.72
CA CYS A 416 -13.55 15.36 14.60
C CYS A 416 -13.97 16.71 14.02
N TYR A 417 -14.85 17.46 14.70
CA TYR A 417 -15.24 18.80 14.24
C TYR A 417 -15.57 19.79 15.37
N GLY A 418 -15.55 21.08 15.06
CA GLY A 418 -15.87 22.18 15.98
C GLY A 418 -16.07 23.50 15.24
N GLY A 419 -16.22 24.60 15.98
CA GLY A 419 -16.41 25.95 15.43
C GLY A 419 -17.70 26.62 15.88
N VAL A 420 -17.86 27.90 15.54
CA VAL A 420 -19.06 28.73 15.84
C VAL A 420 -19.26 29.76 14.73
N ASP A 421 -20.43 30.39 14.72
CA ASP A 421 -20.67 31.59 13.93
C ASP A 421 -20.17 32.87 14.62
N THR A 422 -20.27 34.02 13.93
CA THR A 422 -19.85 35.33 14.46
C THR A 422 -20.61 35.79 15.71
N PHE A 423 -21.74 35.17 16.02
CA PHE A 423 -22.52 35.42 17.24
C PHE A 423 -22.23 34.40 18.34
N ASN A 424 -21.20 33.57 18.15
CA ASN A 424 -20.82 32.48 19.05
C ASN A 424 -21.91 31.40 19.18
N ALA A 425 -22.80 31.29 18.18
CA ALA A 425 -23.77 30.22 18.10
C ALA A 425 -23.13 28.94 17.54
N PRO A 426 -23.54 27.76 18.02
CA PRO A 426 -22.97 26.49 17.60
C PRO A 426 -23.38 26.13 16.16
N LEU A 427 -22.49 25.42 15.47
CA LEU A 427 -22.68 24.93 14.11
C LEU A 427 -23.38 23.57 14.13
N ASN A 428 -24.16 23.29 13.08
CA ASN A 428 -24.74 21.97 12.87
C ASN A 428 -23.84 21.19 11.90
N ALA A 429 -23.74 19.87 12.08
CA ALA A 429 -23.05 19.01 11.14
C ALA A 429 -23.80 17.70 10.90
N LYS A 430 -23.55 17.11 9.74
CA LYS A 430 -24.00 15.75 9.40
C LYS A 430 -22.92 15.04 8.57
N VAL A 431 -22.97 13.72 8.61
CA VAL A 431 -22.12 12.84 7.81
C VAL A 431 -22.98 12.02 6.87
N ASP A 432 -22.63 12.01 5.59
CA ASP A 432 -23.17 11.09 4.60
C ASP A 432 -22.08 10.07 4.21
N LEU A 433 -22.45 8.80 4.07
CA LEU A 433 -21.55 7.69 3.71
C LEU A 433 -22.17 6.89 2.56
N VAL A 434 -21.39 6.58 1.52
CA VAL A 434 -21.80 5.61 0.49
C VAL A 434 -21.12 4.28 0.78
N VAL A 435 -21.92 3.23 0.94
CA VAL A 435 -21.43 1.87 1.17
C VAL A 435 -21.85 0.94 0.04
N SER A 436 -20.91 0.17 -0.49
CA SER A 436 -21.14 -0.80 -1.55
C SER A 436 -20.51 -2.14 -1.21
N SER A 437 -21.04 -3.22 -1.79
CA SER A 437 -20.42 -4.55 -1.71
C SER A 437 -19.15 -4.69 -2.57
N SER A 438 -18.85 -3.69 -3.40
CA SER A 438 -17.67 -3.65 -4.27
C SER A 438 -17.07 -2.24 -4.30
N LYS A 439 -15.83 -2.12 -4.79
CA LYS A 439 -15.13 -0.83 -4.97
C LYS A 439 -15.52 -0.08 -6.25
N ALA A 440 -16.56 -0.52 -6.95
CA ALA A 440 -17.00 0.12 -8.20
C ALA A 440 -17.63 1.50 -7.96
N GLU A 441 -17.14 2.51 -8.65
CA GLU A 441 -17.69 3.87 -8.59
C GLU A 441 -19.15 3.93 -9.04
N GLY A 442 -19.93 4.87 -8.48
CA GLY A 442 -21.35 5.04 -8.78
C GLY A 442 -22.26 3.91 -8.26
N SER A 443 -21.71 2.87 -7.66
CA SER A 443 -22.46 1.82 -6.96
C SER A 443 -22.69 2.16 -5.48
N GLY A 444 -23.64 1.49 -4.85
CA GLY A 444 -23.80 1.53 -3.40
C GLY A 444 -25.03 2.27 -2.89
N ILE A 445 -25.21 2.19 -1.58
CA ILE A 445 -26.34 2.73 -0.82
C ILE A 445 -25.85 3.91 0.00
N LYS A 446 -26.58 5.02 -0.05
CA LYS A 446 -26.25 6.23 0.72
C LYS A 446 -26.89 6.16 2.10
N TYR A 447 -26.08 6.41 3.11
CA TYR A 447 -26.51 6.53 4.50
C TYR A 447 -26.16 7.91 5.06
N SER A 448 -26.91 8.38 6.05
CA SER A 448 -26.68 9.66 6.72
C SER A 448 -26.84 9.55 8.23
N CYS A 449 -26.07 10.36 8.95
CA CYS A 449 -26.19 10.58 10.39
C CYS A 449 -25.94 12.06 10.72
N ALA A 450 -26.86 12.68 11.45
CA ALA A 450 -26.64 14.00 12.03
C ALA A 450 -25.69 13.91 13.24
N LEU A 451 -24.94 14.98 13.49
CA LEU A 451 -24.01 15.09 14.62
C LEU A 451 -24.55 16.05 15.69
N PRO A 452 -24.19 15.86 16.97
CA PRO A 452 -24.43 16.87 18.01
C PRO A 452 -23.82 18.22 17.60
N LYS A 453 -24.50 19.34 17.86
CA LYS A 453 -24.02 20.69 17.55
C LYS A 453 -22.63 20.95 18.16
N SER A 454 -21.82 21.77 17.50
CA SER A 454 -20.50 22.14 18.02
C SER A 454 -20.58 22.86 19.37
N VAL A 455 -19.50 22.82 20.15
CA VAL A 455 -19.50 23.36 21.53
C VAL A 455 -18.82 24.71 21.67
N SER A 456 -17.77 24.99 20.89
CA SER A 456 -17.06 26.27 20.94
C SER A 456 -16.21 26.54 19.68
N ASN A 457 -15.57 27.71 19.64
CA ASN A 457 -14.71 28.16 18.54
C ASN A 457 -13.27 27.65 18.62
N ILE A 458 -12.88 26.98 19.71
CA ILE A 458 -11.51 26.49 19.97
C ILE A 458 -11.47 24.99 20.29
N GLU A 459 -12.58 24.40 20.71
CA GLU A 459 -12.67 22.98 21.05
C GLU A 459 -13.21 22.19 19.85
N VAL A 460 -12.41 21.23 19.39
CA VAL A 460 -12.79 20.23 18.39
C VAL A 460 -13.15 18.96 19.13
N VAL A 461 -14.34 18.42 18.87
CA VAL A 461 -14.86 17.23 19.55
C VAL A 461 -14.76 16.02 18.61
N THR A 462 -14.26 14.90 19.14
CA THR A 462 -14.26 13.61 18.44
C THR A 462 -15.60 12.90 18.64
N HIS A 463 -16.27 12.57 17.54
CA HIS A 463 -17.47 11.73 17.55
C HIS A 463 -17.16 10.37 16.96
N ASP A 464 -17.23 9.31 17.77
CA ASP A 464 -17.16 7.91 17.32
C ASP A 464 -18.58 7.36 17.20
N ILE A 465 -19.10 7.32 15.98
CA ILE A 465 -20.51 7.08 15.70
C ILE A 465 -20.68 5.64 15.21
N PRO A 466 -21.43 4.78 15.91
CA PRO A 466 -21.73 3.45 15.41
C PRO A 466 -22.40 3.51 14.04
N LEU A 467 -22.00 2.63 13.11
CA LEU A 467 -22.67 2.56 11.81
C LEU A 467 -24.16 2.27 11.93
N SER A 468 -24.60 1.58 12.99
CA SER A 468 -26.02 1.39 13.31
C SER A 468 -26.82 2.68 13.56
N SER A 469 -26.16 3.83 13.74
CA SER A 469 -26.81 5.15 13.77
C SER A 469 -27.04 5.75 12.38
N PHE A 470 -26.38 5.23 11.35
CA PHE A 470 -26.51 5.71 9.97
C PHE A 470 -27.73 5.09 9.30
N THR A 471 -28.60 5.92 8.76
CA THR A 471 -29.87 5.50 8.13
C THR A 471 -29.87 5.76 6.63
N ARG A 472 -30.54 4.90 5.86
CA ARG A 472 -30.60 5.06 4.39
C ARG A 472 -31.28 6.37 3.99
N LEU A 473 -30.75 7.03 2.95
CA LEU A 473 -31.34 8.26 2.40
C LEU A 473 -32.48 8.01 1.40
N SER A 474 -32.47 6.86 0.71
CA SER A 474 -33.48 6.51 -0.29
C SER A 474 -33.97 5.07 -0.13
N LYS A 475 -35.20 4.84 -0.55
CA LYS A 475 -35.81 3.51 -0.66
C LYS A 475 -35.25 2.78 -1.89
N ASP A 476 -35.52 1.48 -1.98
CA ASP A 476 -35.04 0.63 -3.08
C ASP A 476 -35.64 1.03 -4.44
N ASP A 477 -36.80 1.70 -4.45
CA ASP A 477 -37.44 2.26 -5.65
C ASP A 477 -36.90 3.63 -6.07
N GLY A 478 -35.94 4.18 -5.32
CA GLY A 478 -35.32 5.49 -5.56
C GLY A 478 -36.04 6.68 -4.92
N SER A 479 -37.22 6.48 -4.31
CA SER A 479 -37.91 7.55 -3.56
C SER A 479 -37.21 7.88 -2.23
N GLU A 480 -37.36 9.11 -1.76
CA GLU A 480 -36.74 9.58 -0.51
C GLU A 480 -37.56 9.18 0.72
N TYR A 481 -36.90 9.03 1.88
CA TYR A 481 -37.59 8.94 3.17
C TYR A 481 -38.05 10.34 3.60
N ILE A 482 -39.27 10.45 4.14
CA ILE A 482 -39.83 11.73 4.61
C ILE A 482 -39.38 11.93 6.06
N MET A 483 -38.21 12.53 6.22
CA MET A 483 -37.61 12.84 7.52
C MET A 483 -38.09 14.18 8.06
N ALA A 484 -38.01 14.37 9.38
CA ALA A 484 -38.30 15.65 10.00
C ALA A 484 -37.34 16.75 9.52
N ASP A 485 -37.90 17.85 9.04
CA ASP A 485 -37.17 19.02 8.54
C ASP A 485 -37.96 20.27 8.92
N LEU A 486 -37.29 21.26 9.52
CA LEU A 486 -37.97 22.49 9.96
C LEU A 486 -38.61 23.25 8.79
N ARG A 487 -38.06 23.15 7.58
CA ARG A 487 -38.61 23.81 6.38
C ARG A 487 -39.92 23.19 5.93
N ALA A 488 -40.20 21.95 6.33
CA ALA A 488 -41.47 21.28 6.11
C ALA A 488 -42.54 21.68 7.15
N VAL A 489 -42.19 22.52 8.11
CA VAL A 489 -43.10 22.96 9.16
C VAL A 489 -43.54 24.40 8.93
N SER A 490 -44.84 24.66 9.10
CA SER A 490 -45.42 26.00 9.06
C SER A 490 -46.45 26.15 10.18
N HIS A 491 -46.40 27.28 10.91
CA HIS A 491 -47.22 27.51 12.09
C HIS A 491 -47.47 29.00 12.37
N SER A 492 -48.37 29.29 13.31
CA SER A 492 -48.63 30.63 13.84
C SER A 492 -47.49 31.17 14.72
N ASP A 493 -47.43 32.49 14.89
CA ASP A 493 -46.32 33.21 15.55
C ASP A 493 -46.09 32.83 17.03
N ASP A 494 -47.10 32.26 17.69
CA ASP A 494 -47.08 31.85 19.10
C ASP A 494 -46.47 30.46 19.32
N ILE A 495 -46.41 29.62 18.29
CA ILE A 495 -45.76 28.31 18.33
C ILE A 495 -44.27 28.49 18.03
N VAL A 496 -43.41 27.76 18.74
CA VAL A 496 -41.96 27.79 18.50
C VAL A 496 -41.50 26.41 18.07
N SER A 497 -40.92 26.31 16.87
CA SER A 497 -40.39 25.06 16.33
C SER A 497 -38.88 25.12 16.18
N GLU A 498 -38.21 24.07 16.65
CA GLU A 498 -36.77 23.92 16.57
C GLU A 498 -36.39 22.57 15.99
N GLU A 499 -35.42 22.57 15.09
CA GLU A 499 -34.75 21.36 14.62
C GLU A 499 -33.52 21.09 15.49
N GLY A 500 -33.38 19.83 15.91
CA GLY A 500 -32.27 19.41 16.74
C GLY A 500 -31.95 17.93 16.58
N TYR A 501 -30.68 17.60 16.77
CA TYR A 501 -30.24 16.22 16.94
C TYR A 501 -30.72 15.69 18.30
N GLU A 502 -31.32 14.50 18.31
CA GLU A 502 -31.71 13.79 19.51
C GLU A 502 -31.10 12.38 19.53
N PRO A 503 -30.41 11.98 20.62
CA PRO A 503 -29.99 10.60 20.80
C PRO A 503 -31.16 9.72 21.30
N GLY A 504 -31.19 8.44 20.93
CA GLY A 504 -32.13 7.49 21.52
C GLY A 504 -33.58 7.66 21.03
N ILE A 505 -33.77 8.00 19.75
CA ILE A 505 -35.04 7.93 19.03
C ILE A 505 -35.51 6.46 18.93
N PHE A 506 -36.59 6.20 18.21
CA PHE A 506 -37.14 4.87 17.92
C PHE A 506 -36.05 3.79 17.67
N GLU A 507 -36.06 2.73 18.50
CA GLU A 507 -35.05 1.65 18.53
C GLU A 507 -33.62 2.07 18.98
N GLY A 508 -33.47 3.20 19.66
CA GLY A 508 -32.21 3.64 20.29
C GLY A 508 -31.27 4.43 19.37
N ARG A 509 -31.65 4.67 18.11
CA ARG A 509 -30.84 5.40 17.11
C ARG A 509 -30.85 6.91 17.35
N GLY A 510 -29.81 7.63 16.94
CA GLY A 510 -29.80 9.10 16.92
C GLY A 510 -30.34 9.68 15.61
N GLY A 511 -30.87 10.89 15.62
CA GLY A 511 -31.36 11.54 14.39
C GLY A 511 -31.85 12.97 14.61
N ASN A 512 -32.17 13.67 13.53
CA ASN A 512 -32.81 14.97 13.61
C ASN A 512 -34.31 14.81 13.86
N VAL A 513 -34.83 15.66 14.75
CA VAL A 513 -36.24 15.78 15.06
C VAL A 513 -36.63 17.25 14.97
N VAL A 514 -37.89 17.51 14.62
CA VAL A 514 -38.48 18.83 14.80
C VAL A 514 -39.34 18.77 16.04
N SER A 515 -39.03 19.61 17.03
CA SER A 515 -39.80 19.77 18.25
C SER A 515 -40.49 21.12 18.25
N SER A 516 -41.78 21.12 18.54
CA SER A 516 -42.64 22.29 18.48
C SER A 516 -43.38 22.48 19.80
N PHE A 517 -43.23 23.67 20.38
CA PHE A 517 -43.87 24.06 21.62
C PHE A 517 -45.18 24.81 21.36
N PHE A 518 -46.28 24.31 21.92
CA PHE A 518 -47.63 24.84 21.80
C PHE A 518 -48.04 25.49 23.13
N PRO A 519 -48.13 26.84 23.21
CA PRO A 519 -48.53 27.52 24.44
C PRO A 519 -50.01 27.29 24.77
N THR A 520 -50.89 27.33 23.77
CA THR A 520 -52.34 27.10 23.85
C THR A 520 -52.85 26.40 22.57
N ASP A 521 -54.16 26.11 22.50
CA ASP A 521 -54.82 25.49 21.34
C ASP A 521 -55.27 26.48 20.24
N ASP A 522 -55.04 27.79 20.42
CA ASP A 522 -55.50 28.85 19.49
C ASP A 522 -54.67 28.91 18.19
N GLY A 523 -53.44 28.39 18.20
CA GLY A 523 -52.51 28.41 17.08
C GLY A 523 -52.82 27.39 15.99
N TRP A 524 -52.19 27.54 14.82
CA TRP A 524 -52.24 26.53 13.74
C TRP A 524 -50.83 25.99 13.47
N TYR A 525 -50.72 24.70 13.16
CA TYR A 525 -49.47 24.03 12.86
C TYR A 525 -49.67 22.99 11.76
N SER A 526 -48.74 22.93 10.83
CA SER A 526 -48.77 22.00 9.70
C SER A 526 -47.39 21.43 9.38
N VAL A 527 -47.39 20.18 8.93
CA VAL A 527 -46.23 19.51 8.35
C VAL A 527 -46.57 19.20 6.89
N GLY A 528 -45.75 19.69 5.99
CA GLY A 528 -45.97 19.62 4.56
C GLY A 528 -45.04 18.70 3.81
N HIS A 529 -45.47 18.33 2.61
CA HIS A 529 -44.72 17.54 1.65
C HIS A 529 -44.09 18.39 0.54
N TRP A 530 -44.11 19.73 0.66
CA TRP A 530 -43.57 20.68 -0.33
C TRP A 530 -42.05 20.63 -0.53
N LEU A 531 -41.33 19.84 0.27
CA LEU A 531 -39.92 19.53 0.02
C LEU A 531 -39.72 18.36 -0.94
N LEU A 532 -40.77 17.58 -1.22
CA LEU A 532 -40.74 16.48 -2.18
C LEU A 532 -40.97 16.99 -3.61
N PRO A 533 -40.43 16.32 -4.65
CA PRO A 533 -40.61 16.73 -6.05
C PRO A 533 -42.07 16.84 -6.51
N THR A 534 -42.94 15.99 -5.97
CA THR A 534 -44.39 15.97 -6.25
C THR A 534 -45.19 16.94 -5.37
N GLU A 535 -44.53 17.51 -4.36
CA GLU A 535 -45.15 18.26 -3.25
C GLU A 535 -46.24 17.47 -2.50
N LYS A 536 -46.33 16.15 -2.73
CA LYS A 536 -47.35 15.25 -2.20
C LYS A 536 -46.80 13.90 -1.80
N ALA A 537 -47.38 13.27 -0.78
CA ALA A 537 -47.06 11.92 -0.36
C ALA A 537 -48.28 11.20 0.26
N PRO A 538 -48.32 9.85 0.25
CA PRO A 538 -49.29 9.13 1.06
C PRO A 538 -49.09 9.42 2.55
N LEU A 539 -50.13 9.21 3.36
CA LEU A 539 -50.03 9.27 4.83
C LEU A 539 -50.47 7.93 5.41
N GLN A 540 -49.48 7.14 5.83
CA GLN A 540 -49.61 5.75 6.29
C GLN A 540 -49.13 5.57 7.73
N SER A 541 -48.16 6.36 8.17
CA SER A 541 -47.69 6.34 9.55
C SER A 541 -46.98 7.64 9.93
N ILE A 542 -46.82 7.87 11.23
CA ILE A 542 -45.97 8.94 11.77
C ILE A 542 -45.21 8.44 12.99
N THR A 543 -43.91 8.68 13.04
CA THR A 543 -43.08 8.44 14.22
C THR A 543 -42.92 9.74 15.01
N TYR A 544 -43.47 9.79 16.22
CA TYR A 544 -43.58 11.01 17.03
C TYR A 544 -43.37 10.75 18.53
N ARG A 545 -43.19 11.85 19.28
CA ARG A 545 -43.23 11.93 20.74
C ARG A 545 -44.08 13.13 21.13
N ALA A 546 -44.93 12.97 22.15
CA ALA A 546 -45.76 14.05 22.66
C ALA A 546 -45.89 13.96 24.19
N ASP A 547 -45.91 15.10 24.87
CA ASP A 547 -46.14 15.20 26.32
C ASP A 547 -47.61 15.42 26.72
N GLY A 548 -48.50 15.62 25.73
CA GLY A 548 -49.96 15.62 25.86
C GLY A 548 -50.64 15.06 24.60
N ASN A 549 -51.98 15.12 24.56
CA ASN A 549 -52.75 14.59 23.43
C ASN A 549 -52.86 15.62 22.30
N PHE A 550 -52.58 15.18 21.09
CA PHE A 550 -52.72 15.98 19.87
C PHE A 550 -53.62 15.26 18.86
N ASN A 551 -54.04 15.98 17.83
CA ASN A 551 -54.83 15.48 16.70
C ASN A 551 -54.08 15.74 15.40
N LEU A 552 -53.79 14.69 14.65
CA LEU A 552 -53.39 14.80 13.24
C LEU A 552 -54.64 15.05 12.41
N ARG A 553 -54.67 16.10 11.58
CA ARG A 553 -55.84 16.45 10.75
C ARG A 553 -55.49 16.58 9.27
N ILE A 554 -56.42 16.16 8.41
CA ILE A 554 -56.31 16.30 6.94
C ILE A 554 -57.62 16.81 6.36
N VAL A 555 -57.56 17.29 5.11
CA VAL A 555 -58.71 17.43 4.22
C VAL A 555 -58.57 16.38 3.11
N ASP A 556 -59.59 15.57 2.90
CA ASP A 556 -59.58 14.52 1.88
C ASP A 556 -59.92 15.05 0.47
N ASP A 557 -59.82 14.21 -0.56
CA ASP A 557 -60.03 14.59 -1.97
C ASP A 557 -61.48 15.08 -2.25
N ASP A 558 -62.44 14.67 -1.41
CA ASP A 558 -63.84 15.10 -1.46
C ASP A 558 -64.11 16.35 -0.60
N GLY A 559 -63.08 16.91 0.04
CA GLY A 559 -63.15 18.12 0.86
C GLY A 559 -63.67 17.91 2.29
N TRP A 560 -63.73 16.67 2.78
CA TRP A 560 -64.09 16.37 4.17
C TRP A 560 -62.89 16.44 5.09
N ARG A 561 -63.10 16.95 6.30
CA ARG A 561 -62.06 17.08 7.33
C ARG A 561 -62.06 15.90 8.28
N TRP A 562 -60.90 15.28 8.47
CA TRP A 562 -60.73 14.09 9.28
C TRP A 562 -59.60 14.29 10.28
N TRP A 563 -59.63 13.52 11.37
CA TRP A 563 -58.55 13.52 12.34
C TRP A 563 -58.27 12.13 12.95
N TRP A 564 -57.02 11.95 13.38
CA TRP A 564 -56.56 10.81 14.16
C TRP A 564 -55.96 11.30 15.48
N MET A 565 -56.25 10.59 16.56
CA MET A 565 -55.66 10.86 17.86
C MET A 565 -54.17 10.55 17.83
N LEU A 566 -53.36 11.48 18.35
CA LEU A 566 -51.94 11.31 18.67
C LEU A 566 -51.80 11.37 20.21
N PRO A 567 -51.93 10.23 20.91
CA PRO A 567 -51.85 10.23 22.37
C PRO A 567 -50.49 10.69 22.91
N ALA A 568 -50.48 11.19 24.14
CA ALA A 568 -49.25 11.42 24.91
C ALA A 568 -48.44 10.13 25.01
N THR A 569 -47.13 10.22 24.80
CA THR A 569 -46.25 9.04 24.64
C THR A 569 -45.38 8.77 25.86
N ALA A 570 -45.61 9.49 26.96
CA ALA A 570 -44.83 9.41 28.20
C ALA A 570 -43.31 9.54 27.99
N GLY A 571 -42.91 10.38 27.03
CA GLY A 571 -41.51 10.64 26.69
C GLY A 571 -40.87 9.63 25.73
N ALA A 572 -41.59 8.57 25.32
CA ALA A 572 -41.10 7.60 24.35
C ALA A 572 -41.40 8.01 22.90
N TRP A 573 -40.55 7.61 21.96
CA TRP A 573 -40.85 7.67 20.54
C TRP A 573 -41.73 6.49 20.13
N VAL A 574 -42.84 6.76 19.45
CA VAL A 574 -43.78 5.73 18.98
C VAL A 574 -44.09 5.93 17.50
N THR A 575 -44.38 4.85 16.80
CA THR A 575 -44.89 4.91 15.42
C THR A 575 -46.37 4.59 15.42
N LEU A 576 -47.20 5.56 15.08
CA LEU A 576 -48.63 5.37 14.89
C LEU A 576 -48.89 5.06 13.42
N VAL A 577 -49.58 3.94 13.16
CA VAL A 577 -50.09 3.61 11.83
C VAL A 577 -51.38 4.40 11.59
N ILE A 578 -51.43 5.14 10.50
CA ILE A 578 -52.59 5.93 10.08
C ILE A 578 -53.42 5.08 9.13
N ARG A 579 -54.59 4.64 9.59
CA ARG A 579 -55.53 3.86 8.78
C ARG A 579 -56.81 4.66 8.54
N PRO A 580 -57.34 4.69 7.31
CA PRO A 580 -58.61 5.38 7.01
C PRO A 580 -59.77 4.95 7.92
N GLU A 581 -59.85 3.67 8.29
CA GLU A 581 -60.91 3.15 9.18
C GLU A 581 -60.84 3.66 10.63
N ASP A 582 -59.68 4.16 11.06
CA ASP A 582 -59.48 4.71 12.42
C ASP A 582 -59.72 6.23 12.47
N ALA A 583 -60.03 6.85 11.32
CA ALA A 583 -60.25 8.28 11.21
C ALA A 583 -61.57 8.71 11.85
N THR A 584 -61.55 9.82 12.58
CA THR A 584 -62.76 10.45 13.11
C THR A 584 -63.14 11.65 12.25
N LEU A 585 -64.41 11.71 11.84
CA LEU A 585 -64.93 12.85 11.10
C LEU A 585 -64.95 14.09 12.00
N SER A 586 -64.34 15.19 11.55
CA SER A 586 -64.31 16.44 12.31
C SER A 586 -65.71 17.03 12.44
N GLY A 587 -66.05 17.55 13.63
CA GLY A 587 -67.30 18.29 13.86
C GLY A 587 -67.38 19.63 13.11
N TYR A 588 -66.25 20.12 12.61
CA TYR A 588 -66.18 21.34 11.80
C TYR A 588 -65.95 21.00 10.32
N GLN A 589 -66.99 21.19 9.50
CA GLN A 589 -66.99 20.89 8.06
C GLN A 589 -67.44 22.13 7.25
N PRO A 590 -66.52 23.04 6.89
CA PRO A 590 -66.88 24.24 6.13
C PRO A 590 -67.38 23.85 4.73
N GLY A 591 -68.58 24.30 4.37
CA GLY A 591 -69.16 24.04 3.04
C GLY A 591 -69.81 22.66 2.86
N ALA A 592 -70.00 21.88 3.93
CA ALA A 592 -70.60 20.54 3.85
C ALA A 592 -72.10 20.45 4.19
N ALA A 593 -72.79 21.59 4.29
CA ALA A 593 -74.22 21.62 4.54
C ALA A 593 -74.97 20.74 3.51
N ASP A 594 -75.81 19.83 4.01
CA ASP A 594 -76.65 18.90 3.24
C ASP A 594 -75.91 17.79 2.45
N ARG A 595 -74.61 17.58 2.67
CA ARG A 595 -73.88 16.43 2.11
C ARG A 595 -74.01 15.19 3.03
N PRO A 596 -74.19 13.97 2.50
CA PRO A 596 -74.21 12.76 3.31
C PRO A 596 -72.84 12.52 3.96
N GLU A 597 -72.83 12.17 5.26
CA GLU A 597 -71.59 11.90 6.00
C GLU A 597 -70.85 10.68 5.41
N PRO A 598 -69.57 10.83 5.07
CA PRO A 598 -68.73 9.73 4.59
C PRO A 598 -68.36 8.78 5.73
N ASN A 599 -68.09 7.51 5.41
CA ASN A 599 -67.70 6.50 6.41
C ASN A 599 -66.19 6.37 6.61
N ALA A 600 -65.38 6.91 5.68
CA ALA A 600 -63.92 6.91 5.73
C ALA A 600 -63.37 8.03 4.82
N PRO A 601 -62.17 8.56 5.11
CA PRO A 601 -61.52 9.54 4.25
C PRO A 601 -61.11 8.94 2.90
N VAL A 602 -61.20 9.74 1.84
CA VAL A 602 -60.75 9.38 0.48
C VAL A 602 -59.52 10.20 0.09
N TYR A 603 -58.34 9.57 0.10
CA TYR A 603 -57.11 10.19 -0.37
C TYR A 603 -56.12 9.12 -0.87
N THR A 604 -55.26 9.51 -1.82
CA THR A 604 -54.09 8.68 -2.21
C THR A 604 -52.79 9.33 -1.75
N GLU A 605 -52.64 10.63 -1.98
CA GLU A 605 -51.51 11.45 -1.54
C GLU A 605 -52.02 12.83 -1.08
N LEU A 606 -51.35 13.40 -0.09
CA LEU A 606 -51.68 14.70 0.51
C LEU A 606 -50.53 15.68 0.30
N ASP A 607 -50.82 16.96 0.27
CA ASP A 607 -49.83 18.05 0.27
C ASP A 607 -49.23 18.30 1.68
N GLY A 608 -49.95 17.88 2.73
CA GLY A 608 -49.51 17.91 4.11
C GLY A 608 -50.61 17.53 5.08
N PHE A 609 -50.36 17.75 6.37
CA PHE A 609 -51.34 17.56 7.45
C PHE A 609 -51.13 18.61 8.55
N SER A 610 -52.14 18.79 9.39
CA SER A 610 -52.07 19.67 10.57
C SER A 610 -51.96 18.88 11.87
N VAL A 611 -51.32 19.45 12.87
CA VAL A 611 -51.28 18.91 14.24
C VAL A 611 -51.82 19.96 15.19
N LEU A 612 -52.79 19.59 16.03
CA LEU A 612 -53.48 20.51 16.95
C LEU A 612 -53.64 19.85 18.31
N MET A 613 -53.68 20.62 19.39
CA MET A 613 -53.98 20.09 20.72
C MET A 613 -55.41 19.51 20.74
N ASP A 614 -55.62 18.44 21.50
CA ASP A 614 -56.93 17.80 21.59
C ASP A 614 -57.90 18.56 22.51
N GLU A 615 -57.42 18.97 23.70
CA GLU A 615 -58.21 19.68 24.69
C GLU A 615 -57.79 21.14 24.84
N SER A 616 -58.76 22.04 24.81
CA SER A 616 -58.55 23.49 24.96
C SER A 616 -58.10 23.93 26.36
N SER A 617 -58.17 23.02 27.34
CA SER A 617 -57.68 23.27 28.70
C SER A 617 -56.20 22.94 28.89
N ASP A 618 -55.61 22.18 27.97
CA ASP A 618 -54.17 21.90 28.00
C ASP A 618 -53.40 23.15 27.59
N THR A 619 -52.20 23.33 28.16
CA THR A 619 -51.31 24.45 27.82
C THR A 619 -49.86 23.99 27.90
N ASN A 620 -48.98 24.66 27.16
CA ASN A 620 -47.53 24.43 27.19
C ASN A 620 -47.13 22.98 26.85
N LEU A 621 -47.74 22.40 25.82
CA LEU A 621 -47.42 21.05 25.34
C LEU A 621 -46.32 21.09 24.28
N THR A 622 -45.61 19.98 24.14
CA THR A 622 -44.57 19.75 23.13
C THR A 622 -44.93 18.58 22.24
N PHE A 623 -44.87 18.80 20.93
CA PHE A 623 -44.97 17.76 19.91
C PHE A 623 -43.65 17.67 19.14
N SER A 624 -43.10 16.46 19.04
CA SER A 624 -41.91 16.19 18.24
C SER A 624 -42.18 15.10 17.23
N TYR A 625 -41.72 15.24 15.98
CA TYR A 625 -41.78 14.17 14.99
C TYR A 625 -40.41 13.86 14.40
N TYR A 626 -40.24 12.61 13.93
CA TYR A 626 -38.99 12.08 13.39
C TYR A 626 -39.10 11.73 11.91
N CYS A 627 -40.14 11.01 11.51
CA CYS A 627 -40.38 10.65 10.11
C CYS A 627 -41.85 10.33 9.85
N ILE A 628 -42.22 10.33 8.57
CA ILE A 628 -43.55 10.02 8.05
C ILE A 628 -43.46 8.80 7.12
N ASN A 629 -44.47 7.92 7.21
CA ASN A 629 -44.65 6.65 6.49
C ASN A 629 -43.66 5.55 6.85
N ASP A 630 -42.37 5.79 6.66
CA ASP A 630 -41.34 4.76 6.75
C ASP A 630 -40.20 5.22 7.65
N VAL A 631 -39.88 4.42 8.66
CA VAL A 631 -38.65 4.57 9.45
C VAL A 631 -37.50 4.09 8.58
N PRO A 632 -36.50 4.93 8.25
CA PRO A 632 -35.41 4.51 7.38
C PRO A 632 -34.59 3.39 8.04
N PRO A 633 -34.22 2.32 7.31
CA PRO A 633 -33.44 1.24 7.88
C PRO A 633 -32.02 1.74 8.20
N ALA A 634 -31.52 1.32 9.37
CA ALA A 634 -30.15 1.55 9.79
C ALA A 634 -29.17 0.62 9.07
N PHE A 635 -27.90 0.99 9.02
CA PHE A 635 -26.86 0.10 8.56
C PHE A 635 -26.73 -1.11 9.51
N ALA A 636 -26.79 -2.32 8.94
CA ALA A 636 -26.70 -3.58 9.68
C ALA A 636 -25.89 -4.66 8.94
N ALA A 637 -25.15 -4.29 7.89
CA ALA A 637 -24.40 -5.26 7.10
C ALA A 637 -23.11 -5.68 7.83
N GLU A 638 -22.74 -6.96 7.68
CA GLU A 638 -21.49 -7.52 8.24
C GLU A 638 -20.27 -7.24 7.33
N ASP A 639 -20.50 -6.73 6.13
CA ASP A 639 -19.47 -6.46 5.13
C ASP A 639 -19.91 -5.34 4.18
N GLY A 640 -18.94 -4.61 3.66
CA GLY A 640 -19.12 -3.49 2.72
C GLY A 640 -17.88 -2.61 2.66
N TYR A 641 -17.75 -1.82 1.60
CA TYR A 641 -16.69 -0.85 1.40
C TYR A 641 -17.26 0.57 1.44
N THR A 642 -16.61 1.46 2.17
CA THR A 642 -16.88 2.90 2.08
C THR A 642 -16.39 3.40 0.72
N LEU A 643 -17.24 3.99 -0.10
CA LEU A 643 -16.84 4.58 -1.38
C LEU A 643 -16.75 6.10 -1.33
N ASN A 644 -17.51 6.71 -0.42
CA ASN A 644 -17.59 8.14 -0.27
C ASN A 644 -17.89 8.48 1.19
N TYR A 645 -17.22 9.50 1.70
CA TYR A 645 -17.51 10.14 2.97
C TYR A 645 -17.74 11.63 2.72
N ARG A 646 -18.81 12.19 3.28
CA ARG A 646 -19.11 13.62 3.18
C ARG A 646 -19.46 14.17 4.55
N LEU A 647 -18.75 15.23 4.95
CA LEU A 647 -19.07 16.04 6.12
C LEU A 647 -19.71 17.35 5.65
N THR A 648 -20.95 17.61 6.03
CA THR A 648 -21.62 18.90 5.78
C THR A 648 -21.72 19.69 7.08
N ILE A 649 -21.25 20.93 7.08
CA ILE A 649 -21.29 21.86 8.22
C ILE A 649 -22.16 23.07 7.86
N LYS A 650 -23.04 23.49 8.77
CA LYS A 650 -24.01 24.59 8.56
C LYS A 650 -23.90 25.64 9.66
N GLY A 651 -23.73 26.89 9.25
CA GLY A 651 -23.83 28.08 10.10
C GLY A 651 -25.00 28.98 9.68
N GLN A 652 -25.62 29.67 10.64
CA GLN A 652 -26.75 30.59 10.39
C GLN A 652 -26.30 32.04 10.09
N ALA A 653 -25.01 32.31 10.25
CA ALA A 653 -24.33 33.56 9.94
C ALA A 653 -22.91 33.25 9.45
N LYS A 654 -22.09 34.27 9.20
CA LYS A 654 -20.64 34.13 8.99
C LYS A 654 -20.05 33.20 10.04
N PHE A 655 -19.26 32.20 9.65
CA PHE A 655 -18.76 31.20 10.59
C PHE A 655 -17.35 30.72 10.28
N ARG A 656 -16.74 30.11 11.31
CA ARG A 656 -15.49 29.38 11.21
C ARG A 656 -15.69 27.98 11.78
N ALA A 657 -15.48 26.97 10.95
CA ALA A 657 -15.45 25.57 11.38
C ALA A 657 -14.01 25.03 11.43
N LEU A 658 -13.80 24.06 12.31
CA LEU A 658 -12.56 23.32 12.45
C LEU A 658 -12.85 21.83 12.21
N VAL A 659 -12.05 21.17 11.40
CA VAL A 659 -12.16 19.74 11.08
C VAL A 659 -10.83 19.05 11.37
N GLY A 660 -10.86 18.00 12.18
CA GLY A 660 -9.71 17.15 12.49
C GLY A 660 -9.76 15.81 11.75
N ASP A 661 -9.27 14.77 12.41
CA ASP A 661 -9.30 13.41 11.86
C ASP A 661 -10.74 12.92 11.63
N CYS A 662 -11.03 12.56 10.38
CA CYS A 662 -12.23 11.84 9.95
C CYS A 662 -11.80 10.50 9.36
N THR A 663 -12.31 9.39 9.89
CA THR A 663 -11.89 8.02 9.48
C THR A 663 -12.91 6.97 9.92
N ILE A 664 -12.65 5.70 9.60
CA ILE A 664 -13.33 4.58 10.24
C ILE A 664 -12.41 3.98 11.32
N VAL A 665 -12.98 3.68 12.48
CA VAL A 665 -12.33 2.87 13.53
C VAL A 665 -13.03 1.52 13.64
N ASN A 666 -12.30 0.51 14.12
CA ASN A 666 -12.75 -0.90 14.11
C ASN A 666 -13.22 -1.35 12.72
N TYR A 667 -12.54 -0.87 11.68
CA TYR A 667 -12.71 -1.39 10.31
C TYR A 667 -12.07 -2.79 10.23
N ARG A 668 -12.45 -3.54 9.20
CA ARG A 668 -11.85 -4.84 8.91
C ARG A 668 -10.52 -4.63 8.18
N ASP A 669 -9.46 -5.23 8.71
CA ASP A 669 -8.09 -5.14 8.17
C ASP A 669 -7.83 -6.05 6.95
N ASP A 670 -8.87 -6.73 6.46
CA ASP A 670 -8.87 -7.57 5.27
C ASP A 670 -9.50 -6.86 4.04
N SER A 671 -9.22 -5.56 3.88
CA SER A 671 -9.72 -4.74 2.76
C SER A 671 -9.13 -5.14 1.40
N LEU A 672 -7.97 -5.80 1.42
CA LEU A 672 -7.25 -6.35 0.29
C LEU A 672 -7.01 -7.85 0.52
N ALA A 673 -6.94 -8.60 -0.59
CA ALA A 673 -6.73 -10.04 -0.52
C ALA A 673 -5.43 -10.37 0.25
N TYR A 674 -5.53 -11.31 1.19
CA TYR A 674 -4.44 -11.81 2.03
C TYR A 674 -3.79 -10.77 2.99
N CYS A 675 -4.38 -9.60 3.17
CA CYS A 675 -3.93 -8.61 4.14
C CYS A 675 -4.59 -8.85 5.53
N PRO A 676 -3.91 -8.46 6.62
CA PRO A 676 -2.58 -7.86 6.71
C PRO A 676 -1.44 -8.91 6.82
N GLY A 677 -1.54 -10.05 6.16
CA GLY A 677 -0.49 -11.07 6.16
C GLY A 677 0.55 -10.90 5.07
N VAL A 678 0.18 -10.30 3.94
CA VAL A 678 1.06 -10.13 2.78
C VAL A 678 1.77 -8.78 2.82
N ILE A 679 3.06 -8.80 2.52
CA ILE A 679 3.91 -7.61 2.43
C ILE A 679 3.92 -7.07 0.99
N PRO A 680 3.80 -5.73 0.80
CA PRO A 680 3.87 -5.08 -0.51
C PRO A 680 5.27 -5.11 -1.13
N PHE A 681 5.45 -4.53 -2.32
CA PHE A 681 6.77 -4.49 -3.00
C PHE A 681 7.80 -3.65 -2.24
N SER A 682 7.41 -2.45 -1.83
CA SER A 682 8.32 -1.48 -1.19
C SER A 682 7.65 -0.70 -0.08
N ASN A 683 8.48 -0.23 0.84
CA ASN A 683 8.18 0.70 1.91
C ASN A 683 8.78 2.06 1.59
N ILE A 684 8.03 2.87 0.84
CA ILE A 684 8.39 4.26 0.56
C ILE A 684 7.75 5.11 1.65
N TYR A 685 8.45 6.14 2.11
CA TYR A 685 7.91 7.15 3.02
C TYR A 685 7.82 8.49 2.30
N ALA A 686 6.92 9.36 2.77
CA ALA A 686 6.79 10.70 2.22
C ALA A 686 7.53 11.71 3.11
N GLU A 687 8.45 12.48 2.50
CA GLU A 687 9.24 13.49 3.20
C GLU A 687 8.34 14.51 3.91
N GLY A 688 8.69 14.86 5.15
CA GLY A 688 7.88 15.78 5.97
C GLY A 688 6.60 15.17 6.55
N THR A 689 6.35 13.88 6.38
CA THR A 689 5.16 13.19 6.91
C THR A 689 5.53 11.96 7.74
N ASP A 690 4.66 11.54 8.67
CA ASP A 690 4.80 10.24 9.35
C ASP A 690 4.16 9.08 8.54
N GLN A 691 3.73 9.35 7.30
CA GLN A 691 2.97 8.41 6.47
C GLN A 691 3.89 7.51 5.63
N ILE A 692 3.41 6.28 5.40
CA ILE A 692 3.90 5.45 4.31
C ILE A 692 3.38 6.08 3.02
N GLY A 693 4.24 6.20 2.02
CA GLY A 693 3.89 6.75 0.71
C GLY A 693 2.74 5.99 0.07
N ALA A 694 1.92 6.70 -0.71
CA ALA A 694 0.66 6.18 -1.24
C ALA A 694 0.83 4.98 -2.20
N TRP A 695 2.01 4.84 -2.83
CA TRP A 695 2.33 3.72 -3.72
C TRP A 695 2.97 2.57 -2.94
N HIS A 696 2.36 1.38 -3.02
CA HIS A 696 2.88 0.17 -2.37
C HIS A 696 3.32 -0.89 -3.39
N GLY A 697 2.80 -0.83 -4.61
CA GLY A 697 3.09 -1.79 -5.67
C GLY A 697 2.34 -3.13 -5.52
N MET A 698 2.60 -4.07 -6.43
CA MET A 698 2.05 -5.42 -6.38
C MET A 698 2.80 -6.27 -5.35
N PRO A 699 2.16 -7.18 -4.60
CA PRO A 699 2.86 -8.19 -3.81
C PRO A 699 3.38 -9.33 -4.70
N TYR A 700 4.52 -9.89 -4.34
CA TYR A 700 5.19 -10.97 -5.05
C TYR A 700 5.37 -12.18 -4.12
N PRO A 701 5.08 -13.42 -4.53
CA PRO A 701 5.43 -14.62 -3.77
C PRO A 701 6.92 -14.67 -3.40
N GLY A 702 7.80 -14.21 -4.29
CA GLY A 702 9.24 -14.11 -4.04
C GLY A 702 9.66 -13.12 -2.96
N TYR A 703 8.76 -12.21 -2.56
CA TYR A 703 8.98 -11.23 -1.49
C TYR A 703 8.40 -11.69 -0.15
N GLN A 704 7.62 -12.77 -0.12
CA GLN A 704 6.99 -13.23 1.11
C GLN A 704 7.93 -14.15 1.89
N TYR A 705 8.19 -13.82 3.15
CA TYR A 705 9.10 -14.58 4.01
C TYR A 705 8.40 -14.96 5.34
N PRO A 706 7.67 -16.11 5.39
CA PRO A 706 6.82 -16.49 6.52
C PRO A 706 7.50 -16.48 7.91
N LEU A 707 8.82 -16.59 7.94
CA LEU A 707 9.64 -16.51 9.15
C LEU A 707 9.29 -15.31 10.05
N ILE A 708 8.93 -14.16 9.49
CA ILE A 708 8.65 -12.93 10.27
C ILE A 708 7.51 -13.10 11.27
N TYR A 709 6.59 -14.02 11.01
CA TYR A 709 5.48 -14.37 11.91
C TYR A 709 5.78 -15.62 12.78
N CYS A 710 6.86 -16.34 12.46
CA CYS A 710 7.33 -17.48 13.24
C CYS A 710 8.15 -17.05 14.47
N ILE A 711 8.70 -15.83 14.49
CA ILE A 711 9.57 -15.36 15.58
C ILE A 711 8.75 -14.48 16.54
N ASP A 712 7.75 -15.08 17.16
CA ASP A 712 6.91 -14.42 18.16
C ASP A 712 6.80 -15.25 19.45
N PRO A 713 7.21 -14.71 20.61
CA PRO A 713 7.03 -15.43 21.87
C PRO A 713 5.57 -15.59 22.29
N LEU A 714 4.64 -14.79 21.75
CA LEU A 714 3.24 -14.75 22.16
C LEU A 714 2.26 -15.40 21.16
N ASP A 715 2.74 -15.85 19.99
CA ASP A 715 1.94 -16.42 18.90
C ASP A 715 0.77 -15.52 18.40
N GLU A 716 0.91 -14.20 18.55
CA GLU A 716 -0.11 -13.20 18.20
C GLU A 716 -0.31 -13.07 16.68
N TYR A 717 0.67 -13.54 15.89
CA TYR A 717 0.69 -13.38 14.44
C TYR A 717 0.24 -14.62 13.66
N GLY A 718 -0.32 -15.64 14.33
CA GLY A 718 -0.87 -16.83 13.68
C GLY A 718 -1.83 -16.55 12.51
N PRO A 719 -2.78 -15.60 12.62
CA PRO A 719 -3.65 -15.21 11.50
C PRO A 719 -2.89 -14.65 10.29
N LYS A 720 -1.89 -13.78 10.54
CA LYS A 720 -1.09 -13.14 9.47
C LYS A 720 -0.19 -14.16 8.77
N LEU A 721 0.40 -15.08 9.54
CA LEU A 721 1.11 -16.24 9.00
C LEU A 721 0.21 -17.05 8.05
N ASN A 722 -1.01 -17.38 8.47
CA ASN A 722 -1.93 -18.14 7.63
C ASN A 722 -2.29 -17.38 6.35
N GLN A 723 -2.55 -16.08 6.42
CA GLN A 723 -2.83 -15.26 5.23
C GLN A 723 -1.67 -15.25 4.22
N MET A 724 -0.42 -15.09 4.69
CA MET A 724 0.76 -15.19 3.82
C MET A 724 0.93 -16.60 3.23
N VAL A 725 0.63 -17.64 4.01
CA VAL A 725 0.66 -19.04 3.55
C VAL A 725 -0.40 -19.31 2.49
N GLU A 726 -1.60 -18.76 2.66
CA GLU A 726 -2.68 -18.83 1.66
C GLU A 726 -2.24 -18.16 0.35
N PHE A 727 -1.64 -16.97 0.43
CA PHE A 727 -1.10 -16.27 -0.75
C PHE A 727 -0.08 -17.12 -1.52
N LEU A 728 0.91 -17.69 -0.81
CA LEU A 728 1.90 -18.58 -1.41
C LEU A 728 1.23 -19.81 -2.05
N TYR A 729 0.36 -20.49 -1.30
CA TYR A 729 -0.32 -21.70 -1.77
C TYR A 729 -1.19 -21.45 -3.00
N ASP A 730 -2.00 -20.39 -3.00
CA ASP A 730 -2.92 -20.05 -4.08
C ASP A 730 -2.17 -19.59 -5.34
N SER A 731 -1.00 -18.95 -5.20
CA SER A 731 -0.11 -18.66 -6.33
C SER A 731 0.31 -19.92 -7.09
N GLN A 732 0.55 -21.02 -6.37
CA GLN A 732 0.92 -22.33 -6.91
C GLN A 732 -0.28 -23.06 -7.52
N GLN A 733 -1.46 -22.94 -6.89
CA GLN A 733 -2.69 -23.48 -7.47
C GLN A 733 -3.04 -22.80 -8.79
N TRP A 734 -2.92 -21.47 -8.85
CA TRP A 734 -3.13 -20.72 -10.08
C TRP A 734 -2.15 -21.13 -11.18
N TYR A 735 -0.85 -21.27 -10.86
CA TYR A 735 0.14 -21.71 -11.84
C TYR A 735 -0.17 -23.10 -12.39
N ALA A 736 -0.57 -24.03 -11.51
CA ALA A 736 -0.98 -25.37 -11.91
C ALA A 736 -2.20 -25.37 -12.85
N GLN A 737 -3.18 -24.51 -12.60
CA GLN A 737 -4.34 -24.34 -13.49
C GLN A 737 -3.92 -23.72 -14.83
N LYS A 738 -3.01 -22.75 -14.82
CA LYS A 738 -2.57 -22.02 -16.02
C LYS A 738 -1.68 -22.86 -16.93
N PHE A 739 -0.74 -23.61 -16.35
CA PHE A 739 0.35 -24.26 -17.06
C PHE A 739 0.38 -25.80 -16.91
N GLY A 740 -0.49 -26.38 -16.09
CA GLY A 740 -0.59 -27.83 -15.90
C GLY A 740 0.50 -28.45 -15.03
N GLN A 741 1.30 -27.63 -14.31
CA GLN A 741 2.36 -28.12 -13.42
C GLN A 741 2.15 -27.61 -12.00
N LEU A 742 2.12 -28.52 -11.02
CA LEU A 742 2.03 -28.18 -9.61
C LEU A 742 3.45 -28.15 -9.00
N GLY A 743 3.90 -26.96 -8.61
CA GLY A 743 5.24 -26.72 -8.06
C GLY A 743 5.57 -25.24 -8.13
N PRO A 744 5.80 -24.68 -9.33
CA PRO A 744 5.95 -23.24 -9.51
C PRO A 744 4.71 -22.43 -9.14
N GLY A 745 4.89 -21.14 -8.87
CA GLY A 745 3.82 -20.21 -8.52
C GLY A 745 3.71 -19.03 -9.50
N ALA A 746 2.63 -18.27 -9.40
CA ALA A 746 2.52 -16.96 -10.06
C ALA A 746 3.67 -16.03 -9.65
N SER A 747 4.02 -15.06 -10.50
CA SER A 747 5.09 -14.09 -10.17
C SER A 747 4.59 -12.96 -9.28
N ALA A 748 3.35 -12.50 -9.47
CA ALA A 748 2.77 -11.38 -8.74
C ALA A 748 1.24 -11.49 -8.64
N TYR A 749 0.65 -10.69 -7.76
CA TYR A 749 -0.80 -10.54 -7.62
C TYR A 749 -1.20 -9.07 -7.81
N VAL A 750 -2.30 -8.84 -8.51
CA VAL A 750 -2.84 -7.49 -8.74
C VAL A 750 -3.90 -7.23 -7.67
N TRP A 751 -3.58 -6.42 -6.67
CA TRP A 751 -4.57 -6.04 -5.66
C TRP A 751 -5.66 -5.15 -6.24
N ASN A 752 -6.86 -5.26 -5.67
CA ASN A 752 -7.96 -4.33 -5.93
C ASN A 752 -7.74 -2.97 -5.24
N ARG A 753 -6.73 -2.26 -5.74
CA ARG A 753 -6.22 -0.98 -5.27
C ARG A 753 -5.85 -0.09 -6.45
N TRP A 754 -6.10 1.21 -6.33
CA TRP A 754 -5.94 2.18 -7.43
C TRP A 754 -4.53 2.18 -8.05
N ASP A 755 -3.47 1.97 -7.26
CA ASP A 755 -2.08 1.96 -7.74
C ASP A 755 -1.69 0.67 -8.49
N ASN A 756 -2.55 -0.35 -8.42
CA ASN A 756 -2.35 -1.67 -9.02
C ASN A 756 -3.14 -1.86 -10.33
N TYR A 757 -4.23 -1.12 -10.56
CA TYR A 757 -5.13 -1.30 -11.72
C TYR A 757 -4.43 -1.19 -13.09
N LYS A 758 -3.35 -0.42 -13.19
CA LYS A 758 -2.56 -0.31 -14.43
C LYS A 758 -1.77 -1.58 -14.78
N TYR A 759 -1.65 -2.54 -13.86
CA TYR A 759 -0.87 -3.75 -14.03
C TYR A 759 -1.68 -4.99 -14.41
N GLY A 760 -3.01 -4.92 -14.34
CA GLY A 760 -3.91 -6.01 -14.72
C GLY A 760 -5.28 -5.91 -14.07
N ASP A 761 -6.08 -6.95 -14.23
CA ASP A 761 -7.41 -7.02 -13.61
C ASP A 761 -7.29 -7.11 -12.07
N PRO A 762 -8.12 -6.37 -11.31
CA PRO A 762 -8.16 -6.46 -9.86
C PRO A 762 -8.38 -7.89 -9.35
N ASP A 763 -7.73 -8.22 -8.23
CA ASP A 763 -7.83 -9.52 -7.56
C ASP A 763 -7.45 -10.73 -8.45
N SER A 764 -6.36 -10.58 -9.23
CA SER A 764 -5.89 -11.61 -10.16
C SER A 764 -4.40 -11.92 -10.01
N TRP A 765 -4.02 -13.14 -10.36
CA TRP A 765 -2.62 -13.58 -10.44
C TRP A 765 -2.03 -13.31 -11.82
N THR A 766 -0.74 -12.98 -11.88
CA THR A 766 -0.02 -12.74 -13.14
C THR A 766 1.41 -13.30 -13.08
N MET A 767 1.96 -13.62 -14.26
CA MET A 767 3.39 -13.92 -14.40
C MET A 767 4.23 -12.66 -14.63
N TYR A 768 3.61 -11.55 -15.03
CA TYR A 768 4.32 -10.33 -15.44
C TYR A 768 4.65 -9.41 -14.27
N HIS A 769 5.70 -8.61 -14.46
CA HIS A 769 6.14 -7.54 -13.56
C HIS A 769 5.69 -6.18 -14.10
N TRP A 770 5.03 -5.39 -13.26
CA TRP A 770 4.55 -4.04 -13.59
C TRP A 770 3.81 -3.95 -14.95
N GLY A 771 2.76 -4.74 -15.13
CA GLY A 771 1.97 -4.79 -16.36
C GLY A 771 2.51 -5.84 -17.31
N TYR A 772 3.28 -5.43 -18.32
CA TYR A 772 3.80 -6.35 -19.36
C TYR A 772 5.30 -6.66 -19.23
N GLY A 773 5.95 -6.20 -18.16
CA GLY A 773 7.37 -6.43 -17.93
C GLY A 773 7.68 -7.89 -17.58
N THR A 774 8.91 -8.31 -17.86
CA THR A 774 9.40 -9.65 -17.51
C THR A 774 9.72 -9.70 -16.01
N ALA A 775 9.06 -10.61 -15.28
CA ALA A 775 9.42 -10.86 -13.89
C ALA A 775 10.77 -11.57 -13.78
N TRP A 776 11.52 -11.27 -12.73
CA TRP A 776 12.81 -11.90 -12.50
C TRP A 776 12.63 -13.34 -12.02
N SER A 777 13.24 -14.29 -12.74
CA SER A 777 13.13 -15.73 -12.48
C SER A 777 13.60 -16.15 -11.08
N GLY A 778 14.47 -15.36 -10.43
CA GLY A 778 14.92 -15.58 -9.05
C GLY A 778 13.82 -15.43 -7.98
N TYR A 779 12.66 -14.84 -8.29
CA TYR A 779 11.53 -14.78 -7.35
C TYR A 779 10.96 -16.16 -7.00
N GLN A 780 11.01 -17.11 -7.94
CA GLN A 780 10.49 -18.47 -7.75
C GLN A 780 11.28 -19.25 -6.68
N PRO A 781 12.63 -19.36 -6.76
CA PRO A 781 13.41 -20.01 -5.71
C PRO A 781 13.38 -19.29 -4.37
N ARG A 782 13.27 -17.96 -4.35
CA ARG A 782 13.12 -17.20 -3.10
C ARG A 782 11.82 -17.56 -2.37
N ALA A 783 10.70 -17.66 -3.10
CA ALA A 783 9.40 -18.05 -2.52
C ALA A 783 9.46 -19.46 -1.90
N MET A 784 10.06 -20.42 -2.61
CA MET A 784 10.25 -21.78 -2.12
C MET A 784 11.15 -21.83 -0.87
N MET A 785 12.31 -21.17 -0.91
CA MET A 785 13.25 -21.14 0.21
C MET A 785 12.63 -20.46 1.43
N GLY A 786 11.91 -19.34 1.25
CA GLY A 786 11.19 -18.64 2.33
C GLY A 786 10.14 -19.52 3.01
N ALA A 787 9.36 -20.27 2.22
CA ALA A 787 8.38 -21.23 2.77
C ALA A 787 9.06 -22.35 3.57
N CYS A 788 10.14 -22.94 3.03
CA CYS A 788 10.91 -23.96 3.74
C CYS A 788 11.56 -23.43 5.02
N ARG A 789 12.02 -22.17 5.02
CA ARG A 789 12.57 -21.53 6.22
C ARG A 789 11.52 -21.33 7.31
N GLY A 790 10.33 -20.83 6.94
CA GLY A 790 9.20 -20.70 7.87
C GLY A 790 8.76 -22.05 8.45
N TRP A 791 8.69 -23.09 7.61
CA TRP A 791 8.40 -24.45 8.05
C TRP A 791 9.44 -24.97 9.04
N TYR A 792 10.73 -24.88 8.69
CA TYR A 792 11.81 -25.29 9.57
C TYR A 792 11.75 -24.57 10.92
N GLU A 793 11.51 -23.25 10.91
CA GLU A 793 11.48 -22.46 12.13
C GLU A 793 10.37 -22.95 13.09
N LEU A 794 9.15 -23.15 12.58
CA LEU A 794 8.02 -23.66 13.37
C LEU A 794 8.33 -25.02 13.99
N VAL A 795 8.91 -25.95 13.21
CA VAL A 795 9.32 -27.27 13.71
C VAL A 795 10.40 -27.14 14.79
N SER A 796 11.40 -26.28 14.58
CA SER A 796 12.50 -26.09 15.52
C SER A 796 12.03 -25.54 16.88
N GLN A 797 10.91 -24.81 16.89
CA GLN A 797 10.24 -24.27 18.07
C GLN A 797 9.20 -25.24 18.66
N GLY A 798 8.93 -26.38 18.01
CA GLY A 798 7.88 -27.31 18.43
C GLY A 798 6.45 -26.78 18.21
N ARG A 799 6.27 -25.80 17.32
CA ARG A 799 4.97 -25.21 16.96
C ARG A 799 4.30 -25.98 15.83
N ALA A 800 2.97 -25.88 15.77
CA ALA A 800 2.19 -26.47 14.69
C ALA A 800 2.53 -25.81 13.36
N VAL A 801 2.70 -26.61 12.32
CA VAL A 801 2.97 -26.14 10.95
C VAL A 801 1.64 -26.03 10.20
N PRO A 802 1.31 -24.86 9.60
CA PRO A 802 0.15 -24.74 8.73
C PRO A 802 0.19 -25.79 7.60
N PRO A 803 -0.87 -26.59 7.40
CA PRO A 803 -0.86 -27.66 6.41
C PRO A 803 -0.54 -27.18 4.98
N LYS A 804 -1.04 -26.00 4.61
CA LYS A 804 -0.79 -25.38 3.30
C LYS A 804 0.66 -24.90 3.11
N LEU A 805 1.34 -24.47 4.19
CA LEU A 805 2.75 -24.11 4.12
C LEU A 805 3.60 -25.34 3.78
N LYS A 806 3.33 -26.44 4.48
CA LYS A 806 3.98 -27.73 4.22
C LYS A 806 3.66 -28.23 2.80
N ALA A 807 2.40 -28.19 2.39
CA ALA A 807 1.99 -28.61 1.06
C ALA A 807 2.66 -27.78 -0.05
N TYR A 808 2.71 -26.45 0.09
CA TYR A 808 3.38 -25.57 -0.86
C TYR A 808 4.86 -25.94 -1.04
N ALA A 809 5.59 -26.15 0.06
CA ALA A 809 6.98 -26.57 0.05
C ALA A 809 7.17 -27.98 -0.56
N GLU A 810 6.34 -28.96 -0.16
CA GLU A 810 6.43 -30.33 -0.66
C GLU A 810 6.07 -30.44 -2.16
N ASN A 811 5.13 -29.63 -2.65
CA ASN A 811 4.80 -29.53 -4.07
C ASN A 811 5.98 -29.01 -4.89
N TRP A 812 6.64 -27.94 -4.42
CA TRP A 812 7.86 -27.42 -5.02
C TRP A 812 8.97 -28.47 -5.09
N LEU A 813 9.24 -29.14 -3.97
CA LEU A 813 10.28 -30.17 -3.89
C LEU A 813 9.96 -31.36 -4.78
N GLY A 814 8.71 -31.83 -4.78
CA GLY A 814 8.25 -32.91 -5.65
C GLY A 814 8.43 -32.57 -7.14
N TRP A 815 8.07 -31.35 -7.53
CA TRP A 815 8.28 -30.86 -8.89
C TRP A 815 9.76 -30.76 -9.25
N LEU A 816 10.60 -30.20 -8.38
CA LEU A 816 12.06 -30.11 -8.60
C LEU A 816 12.70 -31.49 -8.76
N VAL A 817 12.34 -32.47 -7.92
CA VAL A 817 12.82 -33.84 -8.06
C VAL A 817 12.46 -34.41 -9.44
N GLN A 818 11.22 -34.20 -9.89
CA GLN A 818 10.77 -34.68 -11.19
C GLN A 818 11.48 -33.96 -12.35
N PHE A 819 11.62 -32.63 -12.25
CA PHE A 819 12.30 -31.82 -13.25
C PHE A 819 13.74 -32.28 -13.44
N VAL A 820 14.51 -32.39 -12.36
CA VAL A 820 15.91 -32.84 -12.38
C VAL A 820 16.03 -34.26 -12.93
N LYS A 821 15.11 -35.17 -12.58
CA LYS A 821 15.10 -36.53 -13.13
C LYS A 821 14.80 -36.56 -14.63
N ALA A 822 13.83 -35.76 -15.08
CA ALA A 822 13.44 -35.69 -16.48
C ALA A 822 14.48 -34.98 -17.37
N SER A 823 15.21 -34.02 -16.80
CA SER A 823 16.23 -33.24 -17.51
C SER A 823 17.61 -33.91 -17.54
N GLY A 824 17.80 -35.03 -16.85
CA GLY A 824 19.09 -35.70 -16.76
C GLY A 824 20.07 -35.03 -15.79
N GLY A 825 19.57 -34.31 -14.78
CA GLY A 825 20.38 -33.68 -13.73
C GLY A 825 20.44 -32.15 -13.78
N ILE A 826 19.78 -31.50 -14.74
CA ILE A 826 19.78 -30.05 -14.92
C ILE A 826 18.73 -29.40 -14.00
N LEU A 827 19.11 -28.32 -13.32
CA LEU A 827 18.22 -27.53 -12.48
C LEU A 827 17.55 -26.39 -13.28
N PRO A 828 16.33 -25.97 -12.89
CA PRO A 828 15.64 -24.88 -13.57
C PRO A 828 16.27 -23.53 -13.19
N THR A 829 16.58 -22.73 -14.21
CA THR A 829 17.19 -21.39 -14.11
C THR A 829 16.26 -20.27 -14.56
N ASP A 830 15.29 -20.57 -15.43
CA ASP A 830 14.37 -19.60 -16.01
C ASP A 830 12.89 -20.00 -15.85
N PHE A 831 12.03 -19.00 -15.68
CA PHE A 831 10.58 -19.16 -15.51
C PHE A 831 9.84 -18.21 -16.45
N PRO A 832 9.56 -18.64 -17.69
CA PRO A 832 8.95 -17.79 -18.71
C PRO A 832 7.52 -17.33 -18.37
N MET A 833 7.12 -16.18 -18.91
CA MET A 833 5.81 -15.57 -18.62
C MET A 833 4.63 -16.34 -19.25
N THR A 834 4.89 -17.05 -20.34
CA THR A 834 3.85 -17.66 -21.20
C THR A 834 4.01 -19.17 -21.39
N SER A 835 5.03 -19.79 -20.79
CA SER A 835 5.30 -21.22 -20.93
C SER A 835 5.91 -21.80 -19.66
N VAL A 836 5.94 -23.13 -19.58
CA VAL A 836 6.61 -23.84 -18.48
C VAL A 836 8.14 -23.78 -18.62
N PRO A 837 8.89 -23.78 -17.50
CA PRO A 837 10.35 -23.89 -17.49
C PRO A 837 10.85 -25.05 -18.34
N GLN A 838 11.94 -24.83 -19.06
CA GLN A 838 12.63 -25.85 -19.84
C GLN A 838 14.05 -26.04 -19.29
N PRO A 839 14.62 -27.27 -19.38
CA PRO A 839 16.00 -27.48 -19.01
C PRO A 839 16.92 -26.79 -20.02
N GLU A 840 17.86 -25.98 -19.51
CA GLU A 840 18.91 -25.33 -20.30
C GLU A 840 20.24 -26.07 -20.07
N PRO A 841 20.76 -26.83 -21.05
CA PRO A 841 21.94 -27.68 -20.86
C PRO A 841 23.19 -26.95 -20.37
N ASP A 842 23.36 -25.70 -20.82
CA ASP A 842 24.47 -24.82 -20.44
C ASP A 842 24.03 -23.73 -19.43
N GLY A 843 22.80 -23.83 -18.93
CA GLY A 843 22.22 -22.86 -18.00
C GLY A 843 22.79 -23.05 -16.60
N PHE A 844 23.36 -22.00 -16.02
CA PHE A 844 23.76 -21.97 -14.63
C PHE A 844 23.56 -20.58 -14.02
N THR A 845 22.83 -20.54 -12.91
CA THR A 845 22.62 -19.32 -12.12
C THR A 845 22.86 -19.63 -10.65
N GLY A 846 24.08 -19.37 -10.16
CA GLY A 846 24.54 -19.92 -8.87
C GLY A 846 23.68 -19.59 -7.66
N HIS A 847 23.10 -18.39 -7.60
CA HIS A 847 22.21 -18.00 -6.49
C HIS A 847 20.90 -18.81 -6.46
N VAL A 848 20.31 -19.11 -7.64
CA VAL A 848 19.14 -19.99 -7.80
C VAL A 848 19.45 -21.39 -7.27
N THR A 849 20.59 -21.97 -7.66
CA THR A 849 21.07 -23.26 -7.15
C THR A 849 21.26 -23.25 -5.63
N GLY A 850 21.85 -22.17 -5.09
CA GLY A 850 22.03 -21.97 -3.65
C GLY A 850 20.71 -21.93 -2.89
N LEU A 851 19.67 -21.29 -3.45
CA LEU A 851 18.33 -21.25 -2.90
C LEU A 851 17.64 -22.62 -2.93
N TRP A 852 17.72 -23.36 -4.04
CA TRP A 852 17.20 -24.73 -4.13
C TRP A 852 17.85 -25.64 -3.08
N LEU A 853 19.18 -25.56 -2.95
CA LEU A 853 19.91 -26.30 -1.93
C LEU A 853 19.48 -25.93 -0.52
N ALA A 854 19.39 -24.63 -0.21
CA ALA A 854 18.98 -24.14 1.10
C ALA A 854 17.57 -24.61 1.46
N GLY A 855 16.59 -24.42 0.57
CA GLY A 855 15.21 -24.83 0.79
C GLY A 855 15.05 -26.33 0.99
N ALA A 856 15.71 -27.14 0.14
CA ALA A 856 15.69 -28.60 0.25
C ALA A 856 16.31 -29.10 1.58
N CYS A 857 17.44 -28.52 2.00
CA CYS A 857 18.06 -28.85 3.28
C CYS A 857 17.19 -28.44 4.47
N LEU A 858 16.59 -27.24 4.44
CA LEU A 858 15.69 -26.76 5.49
C LEU A 858 14.45 -27.66 5.61
N ALA A 859 13.84 -28.05 4.50
CA ALA A 859 12.72 -28.99 4.49
C ALA A 859 13.14 -30.36 5.05
N GLY A 860 14.31 -30.89 4.66
CA GLY A 860 14.86 -32.13 5.21
C GLY A 860 15.08 -32.06 6.73
N LEU A 861 15.66 -30.96 7.21
CA LEU A 861 15.82 -30.67 8.64
C LEU A 861 14.47 -30.53 9.35
N ALA A 862 13.45 -30.01 8.68
CA ALA A 862 12.07 -29.94 9.18
C ALA A 862 11.32 -31.28 9.15
N GLY A 863 11.94 -32.35 8.62
CA GLY A 863 11.38 -33.70 8.56
C GLY A 863 10.60 -34.04 7.29
N CYS A 864 10.82 -33.33 6.19
CA CYS A 864 10.21 -33.62 4.89
C CYS A 864 10.44 -35.07 4.44
N GLN A 865 9.42 -35.68 3.84
CA GLN A 865 9.42 -37.07 3.36
C GLN A 865 9.23 -37.20 1.85
N VAL A 866 9.43 -36.11 1.08
CA VAL A 866 9.34 -36.14 -0.38
C VAL A 866 10.37 -37.13 -0.94
N ALA A 867 9.89 -38.13 -1.68
CA ALA A 867 10.73 -39.14 -2.30
C ALA A 867 11.70 -38.50 -3.30
N GLY A 868 13.00 -38.80 -3.17
CA GLY A 868 14.05 -38.23 -4.02
C GLY A 868 14.60 -36.88 -3.55
N LEU A 869 14.24 -36.40 -2.35
CA LEU A 869 14.79 -35.15 -1.79
C LEU A 869 16.33 -35.17 -1.73
N ASP A 870 16.92 -36.28 -1.28
CA ASP A 870 18.39 -36.41 -1.25
C ASP A 870 19.01 -36.38 -2.65
N ASP A 871 18.32 -36.92 -3.68
CA ASP A 871 18.79 -36.85 -5.07
C ASP A 871 18.87 -35.39 -5.54
N LEU A 872 17.85 -34.59 -5.21
CA LEU A 872 17.81 -33.15 -5.51
C LEU A 872 18.91 -32.39 -4.78
N ILE A 873 19.12 -32.66 -3.49
CA ILE A 873 20.17 -32.02 -2.68
C ILE A 873 21.55 -32.28 -3.31
N GLU A 874 21.84 -33.53 -3.68
CA GLU A 874 23.11 -33.89 -4.32
C GLU A 874 23.24 -33.30 -5.74
N ALA A 875 22.13 -33.16 -6.49
CA ALA A 875 22.14 -32.47 -7.78
C ALA A 875 22.55 -31.00 -7.65
N CYS A 876 22.00 -30.27 -6.67
CA CYS A 876 22.38 -28.89 -6.41
C CYS A 876 23.86 -28.74 -6.03
N VAL A 877 24.37 -29.61 -5.15
CA VAL A 877 25.80 -29.59 -4.76
C VAL A 877 26.69 -29.92 -5.96
N THR A 878 26.27 -30.88 -6.79
CA THR A 878 26.99 -31.27 -8.00
C THR A 878 27.06 -30.12 -9.01
N GLU A 879 25.96 -29.40 -9.23
CA GLU A 879 25.94 -28.24 -10.12
C GLU A 879 26.86 -27.12 -9.62
N LEU A 880 26.82 -26.81 -8.32
CA LEU A 880 27.76 -25.85 -7.71
C LEU A 880 29.21 -26.32 -7.87
N GLN A 881 29.49 -27.60 -7.66
CA GLN A 881 30.84 -28.15 -7.80
C GLN A 881 31.34 -28.06 -9.25
N ASN A 882 30.49 -28.39 -10.23
CA ASN A 882 30.86 -28.37 -11.65
C ASN A 882 31.13 -26.95 -12.16
N ASN A 883 30.48 -25.95 -11.57
CA ASN A 883 30.63 -24.55 -11.93
C ASN A 883 31.59 -23.77 -11.01
N TYR A 884 32.29 -24.45 -10.11
CA TYR A 884 33.24 -23.83 -9.19
C TYR A 884 34.51 -23.38 -9.93
N VAL A 885 34.84 -22.09 -9.84
CA VAL A 885 35.92 -21.50 -10.63
C VAL A 885 37.29 -21.78 -10.00
N VAL A 886 38.09 -22.60 -10.69
CA VAL A 886 39.52 -22.78 -10.44
C VAL A 886 40.25 -22.61 -11.76
N THR A 887 40.97 -21.50 -11.91
CA THR A 887 41.66 -21.14 -13.14
C THR A 887 43.10 -21.64 -13.16
N PRO A 888 43.71 -21.84 -14.34
CA PRO A 888 45.12 -22.16 -14.46
C PRO A 888 46.05 -20.96 -14.16
N VAL A 889 45.51 -19.76 -13.96
CA VAL A 889 46.28 -18.53 -13.69
C VAL A 889 46.46 -18.39 -12.17
N PRO A 890 47.70 -18.48 -11.65
CA PRO A 890 47.94 -18.31 -10.22
C PRO A 890 47.52 -16.93 -9.74
N GLY A 891 46.79 -16.88 -8.62
CA GLY A 891 46.32 -15.62 -8.03
C GLY A 891 45.20 -14.92 -8.81
N GLN A 892 44.59 -15.59 -9.79
CA GLN A 892 43.50 -14.99 -10.56
C GLN A 892 42.32 -14.61 -9.64
N PRO A 893 41.76 -13.39 -9.80
CA PRO A 893 40.77 -12.82 -8.86
C PRO A 893 39.48 -13.61 -8.68
N MET A 894 39.08 -14.41 -9.67
CA MET A 894 37.86 -15.22 -9.68
C MET A 894 38.07 -16.63 -9.12
N ASN A 895 39.31 -17.03 -8.79
CA ASN A 895 39.56 -18.32 -8.14
C ASN A 895 38.76 -18.42 -6.83
N GLY A 896 37.97 -19.48 -6.70
CA GLY A 896 37.11 -19.71 -5.54
C GLY A 896 35.68 -19.15 -5.66
N SER A 897 35.29 -18.64 -6.83
CA SER A 897 33.96 -18.07 -7.07
C SER A 897 33.08 -18.95 -7.97
N TRP A 898 31.90 -18.43 -8.27
CA TRP A 898 31.04 -18.84 -9.38
C TRP A 898 30.86 -17.63 -10.28
N SER A 899 30.93 -17.82 -11.59
CA SER A 899 30.95 -16.69 -12.52
C SER A 899 30.22 -17.03 -13.82
N PRO A 900 29.34 -16.14 -14.33
CA PRO A 900 28.84 -16.24 -15.70
C PRO A 900 29.94 -16.04 -16.75
N ALA A 901 30.99 -15.26 -16.41
CA ALA A 901 32.11 -15.00 -17.31
C ALA A 901 33.38 -14.67 -16.52
N VAL A 902 34.32 -15.62 -16.46
CA VAL A 902 35.58 -15.51 -15.69
C VAL A 902 36.55 -14.46 -16.27
N ARG A 903 36.56 -14.29 -17.60
CA ARG A 903 37.42 -13.35 -18.36
C ARG A 903 38.92 -13.47 -18.03
N LEU A 904 39.53 -14.63 -18.32
CA LEU A 904 40.91 -15.00 -17.95
C LEU A 904 42.03 -14.01 -18.35
N GLY A 905 41.79 -13.14 -19.35
CA GLY A 905 42.77 -12.15 -19.81
C GLY A 905 42.67 -10.79 -19.11
N THR A 906 41.71 -10.59 -18.21
CA THR A 906 41.47 -9.30 -17.53
C THR A 906 41.19 -9.50 -16.04
N ASP A 907 41.22 -8.40 -15.28
CA ASP A 907 40.75 -8.37 -13.90
C ASP A 907 39.22 -8.14 -13.80
N ASN A 908 38.51 -7.93 -14.91
CA ASN A 908 37.09 -7.53 -14.91
C ASN A 908 36.11 -8.73 -14.98
N GLY A 909 36.44 -9.87 -14.36
CA GLY A 909 35.58 -11.06 -14.32
C GLY A 909 34.23 -10.82 -13.63
N MET A 910 33.16 -11.45 -14.14
CA MET A 910 31.78 -11.21 -13.68
C MET A 910 31.45 -11.98 -12.40
N PHE A 911 30.98 -11.26 -11.39
CA PHE A 911 30.39 -11.81 -10.17
C PHE A 911 29.26 -10.87 -9.72
N PHE A 912 28.20 -11.44 -9.17
CA PHE A 912 27.04 -10.70 -8.66
C PHE A 912 26.95 -10.86 -7.13
N GLY A 913 26.69 -9.77 -6.42
CA GLY A 913 26.73 -9.70 -4.95
C GLY A 913 25.83 -10.75 -4.28
N PHE A 914 24.60 -10.91 -4.76
CA PHE A 914 23.66 -11.91 -4.23
C PHE A 914 24.19 -13.35 -4.20
N TRP A 915 25.08 -13.70 -5.14
CA TRP A 915 25.67 -15.03 -5.19
C TRP A 915 26.54 -15.31 -3.95
N ALA A 916 27.10 -14.26 -3.33
CA ALA A 916 27.96 -14.39 -2.17
C ALA A 916 27.24 -14.99 -0.97
N GLY A 917 26.06 -14.46 -0.65
CA GLY A 917 25.26 -14.90 0.50
C GLY A 917 24.49 -16.18 0.25
N GLU A 918 23.80 -16.27 -0.90
CA GLU A 918 22.86 -17.37 -1.16
C GLU A 918 23.56 -18.71 -1.36
N ILE A 919 24.70 -18.74 -2.07
CA ILE A 919 25.49 -19.97 -2.26
C ILE A 919 26.09 -20.41 -0.94
N LEU A 920 26.66 -19.48 -0.17
CA LEU A 920 27.26 -19.75 1.14
C LEU A 920 26.22 -20.31 2.13
N ARG A 921 25.00 -19.74 2.14
CA ARG A 921 23.87 -20.27 2.93
C ARG A 921 23.49 -21.69 2.51
N GLY A 922 23.35 -21.95 1.20
CA GLY A 922 23.02 -23.28 0.69
C GLY A 922 24.04 -24.34 1.09
N LEU A 923 25.34 -24.06 0.88
CA LEU A 923 26.42 -24.98 1.27
C LEU A 923 26.50 -25.17 2.79
N GLY A 924 26.31 -24.11 3.57
CA GLY A 924 26.29 -24.18 5.03
C GLY A 924 25.16 -25.09 5.54
N LEU A 925 23.94 -24.92 5.00
CA LEU A 925 22.79 -25.75 5.33
C LEU A 925 22.97 -27.21 4.88
N TYR A 926 23.61 -27.44 3.73
CA TYR A 926 23.97 -28.78 3.29
C TYR A 926 24.88 -29.50 4.30
N ILE A 927 25.94 -28.82 4.76
CA ILE A 927 26.85 -29.36 5.77
C ILE A 927 26.09 -29.67 7.08
N LEU A 928 25.23 -28.74 7.52
CA LEU A 928 24.40 -28.93 8.71
C LEU A 928 23.47 -30.15 8.56
N TYR A 929 22.73 -30.24 7.45
CA TYR A 929 21.82 -31.36 7.17
C TYR A 929 22.56 -32.71 7.14
N ARG A 930 23.72 -32.78 6.47
CA ARG A 930 24.53 -34.00 6.41
C ARG A 930 25.17 -34.39 7.75
N ASN A 931 25.43 -33.42 8.63
CA ASN A 931 26.02 -33.69 9.94
C ASN A 931 24.98 -34.02 11.02
N LEU A 932 23.84 -33.33 11.02
CA LEU A 932 22.83 -33.43 12.07
C LEU A 932 21.70 -34.42 11.74
N GLY A 933 21.40 -34.58 10.45
CA GLY A 933 20.32 -35.45 9.96
C GLY A 933 18.93 -34.82 10.01
N PRO A 934 17.91 -35.53 9.48
CA PRO A 934 16.52 -35.05 9.46
C PRO A 934 15.95 -34.79 10.86
N GLY A 935 15.13 -33.76 11.00
CA GLY A 935 14.47 -33.40 12.27
C GLY A 935 15.37 -32.65 13.27
N ALA A 936 16.60 -32.31 12.89
CA ALA A 936 17.55 -31.66 13.80
C ALA A 936 17.35 -30.14 13.87
N ASN A 937 17.59 -29.58 15.06
CA ASN A 937 17.61 -28.15 15.30
C ASN A 937 19.05 -27.60 15.14
N ILE A 938 19.26 -26.73 14.14
CA ILE A 938 20.57 -26.16 13.79
C ILE A 938 21.15 -25.24 14.88
N TYR A 939 20.31 -24.75 15.79
CA TYR A 939 20.70 -23.88 16.89
C TYR A 939 21.17 -24.67 18.13
N GLY A 940 20.94 -25.98 18.17
CA GLY A 940 21.32 -26.84 19.31
C GLY A 940 20.46 -26.70 20.57
N ALA A 941 19.59 -25.69 20.66
CA ALA A 941 18.64 -25.47 21.75
C ALA A 941 17.36 -24.75 21.25
N PRO A 942 16.24 -24.81 22.00
CA PRO A 942 15.04 -24.00 21.72
C PRO A 942 15.33 -22.48 21.74
N MET A 943 14.37 -21.66 21.31
CA MET A 943 14.49 -20.20 21.44
C MET A 943 14.72 -19.80 22.91
N PRO A 944 15.65 -18.86 23.20
CA PRO A 944 15.75 -18.23 24.52
C PRO A 944 14.42 -17.57 24.89
N THR A 945 13.97 -17.76 26.14
CA THR A 945 12.77 -17.11 26.70
C THR A 945 12.96 -15.63 26.94
#